data_AF-A0A5P9QE45-F1
#
_entry.id   AF-A0A5P9QE45-F1
#
_cell.length_a   1.000
_cell.length_b   1.000
_cell.length_c   1.000
_cell.angle_alpha   90.00
_cell.angle_beta   90.00
_cell.angle_gamma   90.00
#
_symmetry.space_group_name_H-M   'P 1'
#
loop_
_entity.id
_entity.type
_entity.pdbx_description
1 polymer ?
#
loop_
_entity_poly.entity_id
_entity_poly.type
_entity_poly.pdbx_seq_one_letter_code
_entity_poly.pdbx_strand_id
1 'polypeptide(L)'
;MSTRPRSRAARIPRTLAAGAAAAVLVPLVTVPGIVAASAADAQHVSIPGTHNTEMGCASDWDVSCAQAELTQRPDGVWSRTYDLPAGSYEYKAALNDSWDVNYGAGGAQGGANITYTTDGSKPVTFFYDPVTHWATNTAADPIVSAVGDFQTQLGCSADDDADCLGAWLEDPDGNGTYTAKLTGLTAGTYHVRVAHGLSDDEVYGQGGAKGGDPIPFTVESGKQVVLTYTLATHVLAVDVTDAPVAGEAEDAAQWVDARTVAVPADLVPQATTWALYSSADASLTRDGSTIGGGTKVPLTADPNGLTAAQLKRFPALRGYVALHPRHLSRSAVERALRGELRLAAWDGEGTLRALTGVQVPGVLDDVYGTSAQRRTLGVTWTHGAPRLALWAPTAQDVDLLLYPSSGTGAPQRVRAHRASDGTWTVAGSPSWRNRQYLYEVKVYAPTTGRVETNDVTDPYSVALTTNSTRSVLVGLDDRSLEPSQWARTASPRVADPTQQTIYELSVRDFSATDPTVPAALRGTYGAFATTSDGTEHLRALAKAGLTTVHLQPTFDFASVNEDRSQQKSPVCTDSELASYAPDSDQQQACVGAVADSDAYNWGYDPLHYLAPEGSYAVHPDGGSRVAEFRTMVGALHADGLRVVVDEVFNHTSASGQDPQSVLDRVVPGYYHRLDAAGSVETSTCCQDVATEHTMAQKLMVDSVVLWAKDYKVDGFRFDLMGFHSVDNMKAVRAALDRLTLRKDGVDGKSIYLYGEGWNFGAVANNAYFTQATQGQLDGTGIGTFNDRLRDGVRGGSPVDASTVQQQGFGSGLFTDPNGNPSYGTADDASKALLGHDEDLVKLGLSGNLKDFSLVTSDGTTKKGSEVDYNGQPAGYASEPDESISYVDAHDNQTLFDALTMKLPQATSMADRVRMQTLSLATATLSQSPSLWLAGSDLLRSKSLDNNSYNSGDWFNAIDWSGRTNGFGKGLPMSGDNGSQWSVMKPLLADKALDPTAKDIATATDEAQQLLRLKRSTSLFSLGSAKLVEQKLTFPTTTTPGVIAMNVDDTRGKDVDRNLDGVLVVFNAGTTTATETLSALQGKGYVLSTLQRQGDDPVVKRTTWDARTGTVTVPARTVAVLTLAESRGHDGHGGHGGHGHR
;
A
#
# COMPACT_ATOMS: atom_id res chain seq x y z
N MET A 1 4.72 14.79 -58.23
CA MET A 1 4.25 14.15 -59.47
C MET A 1 2.81 13.70 -59.22
N SER A 2 1.83 14.49 -59.66
CA SER A 2 0.93 14.18 -60.80
C SER A 2 0.04 12.97 -60.50
N THR A 3 -1.29 12.97 -60.53
CA THR A 3 -2.36 13.86 -61.02
C THR A 3 -3.69 13.18 -60.62
N ARG A 4 -4.79 13.95 -60.50
CA ARG A 4 -6.21 13.46 -60.47
C ARG A 4 -6.55 12.59 -61.73
N PRO A 5 -7.77 12.04 -62.01
CA PRO A 5 -9.11 12.34 -61.47
C PRO A 5 -10.22 11.22 -61.48
N ARG A 6 -11.41 11.68 -61.09
CA ARG A 6 -12.83 11.21 -61.15
C ARG A 6 -13.34 10.39 -62.37
N SER A 7 -14.41 9.61 -62.09
CA SER A 7 -15.79 9.65 -62.66
C SER A 7 -16.38 8.46 -63.47
N ARG A 8 -17.59 8.04 -63.03
CA ARG A 8 -18.86 7.66 -63.72
C ARG A 8 -18.88 6.59 -64.83
N ALA A 9 -19.74 5.58 -64.68
CA ALA A 9 -21.09 5.49 -65.31
C ALA A 9 -21.61 4.05 -65.47
N ALA A 10 -22.95 3.93 -65.39
CA ALA A 10 -23.80 2.74 -65.45
C ALA A 10 -23.87 1.99 -66.79
N ARG A 11 -24.40 0.75 -66.78
CA ARG A 11 -25.36 0.21 -67.77
C ARG A 11 -26.03 -1.12 -67.32
N ILE A 12 -27.36 -1.17 -67.46
CA ILE A 12 -28.30 -2.32 -67.37
C ILE A 12 -28.45 -2.92 -68.80
N PRO A 13 -28.91 -4.17 -69.03
CA PRO A 13 -30.37 -4.42 -69.25
C PRO A 13 -30.95 -5.84 -68.96
N ARG A 14 -32.27 -5.87 -68.64
CA ARG A 14 -33.38 -6.80 -69.07
C ARG A 14 -33.32 -8.31 -68.70
N THR A 15 -34.22 -8.91 -67.88
CA THR A 15 -35.71 -9.15 -67.87
C THR A 15 -36.27 -10.18 -68.88
N LEU A 16 -36.92 -11.24 -68.37
CA LEU A 16 -38.19 -11.91 -68.79
C LEU A 16 -38.40 -13.18 -67.88
N ALA A 17 -39.39 -13.27 -66.98
CA ALA A 17 -40.82 -13.65 -67.15
C ALA A 17 -41.03 -15.17 -67.43
N ALA A 18 -41.94 -15.98 -66.86
CA ALA A 18 -43.07 -15.79 -65.93
C ALA A 18 -43.66 -17.16 -65.46
N GLY A 19 -44.43 -17.16 -64.35
CA GLY A 19 -45.57 -18.06 -64.03
C GLY A 19 -45.27 -19.33 -63.20
N ALA A 20 -46.06 -19.78 -62.21
CA ALA A 20 -47.31 -19.30 -61.60
C ALA A 20 -47.58 -20.07 -60.26
N ALA A 21 -48.19 -19.34 -59.30
CA ALA A 21 -49.11 -19.74 -58.21
C ALA A 21 -48.90 -21.01 -57.34
N ALA A 22 -48.61 -20.80 -56.05
CA ALA A 22 -49.15 -21.57 -54.92
C ALA A 22 -49.13 -20.69 -53.65
N ALA A 23 -50.21 -20.70 -52.87
CA ALA A 23 -50.41 -19.87 -51.68
C ALA A 23 -49.43 -20.23 -50.54
N VAL A 24 -48.84 -19.23 -49.89
CA VAL A 24 -48.13 -19.36 -48.60
C VAL A 24 -48.58 -18.23 -47.68
N LEU A 25 -48.89 -18.62 -46.45
CA LEU A 25 -49.29 -17.78 -45.32
C LEU A 25 -48.33 -16.60 -45.11
N VAL A 26 -48.91 -15.45 -44.75
CA VAL A 26 -48.20 -14.36 -44.09
C VAL A 26 -47.77 -14.85 -42.70
N PRO A 27 -46.46 -14.87 -42.36
CA PRO A 27 -46.07 -14.93 -40.96
C PRO A 27 -46.27 -13.53 -40.37
N LEU A 28 -47.00 -13.46 -39.26
CA LEU A 28 -47.01 -12.29 -38.38
C LEU A 28 -45.56 -11.88 -38.09
N VAL A 29 -45.24 -10.62 -38.37
CA VAL A 29 -44.00 -10.00 -37.90
C VAL A 29 -44.14 -9.85 -36.40
N THR A 30 -43.44 -10.69 -35.65
CA THR A 30 -43.23 -10.52 -34.22
C THR A 30 -42.24 -9.37 -34.00
N VAL A 31 -42.66 -8.41 -33.19
CA VAL A 31 -41.81 -7.36 -32.63
C VAL A 31 -40.82 -8.02 -31.67
N PRO A 32 -39.50 -7.76 -31.72
CA PRO A 32 -38.59 -8.21 -30.67
C PRO A 32 -38.90 -7.38 -29.42
N GLY A 33 -39.39 -8.07 -28.38
CA GLY A 33 -39.56 -7.51 -27.05
C GLY A 33 -38.22 -7.11 -26.43
N ILE A 34 -38.27 -6.10 -25.57
CA ILE A 34 -37.20 -5.68 -24.69
C ILE A 34 -36.89 -6.86 -23.77
N VAL A 35 -35.66 -7.39 -23.86
CA VAL A 35 -35.11 -8.36 -22.91
C VAL A 35 -34.14 -7.62 -22.01
N ALA A 36 -34.17 -7.98 -20.73
CA ALA A 36 -33.32 -7.52 -19.64
C ALA A 36 -31.81 -7.45 -20.00
N ALA A 37 -31.06 -6.71 -19.18
CA ALA A 37 -29.61 -6.78 -19.13
C ALA A 37 -29.15 -8.24 -19.23
N SER A 38 -28.17 -8.49 -20.11
CA SER A 38 -27.83 -9.81 -20.60
C SER A 38 -27.41 -10.77 -19.49
N ALA A 39 -28.09 -11.91 -19.41
CA ALA A 39 -27.62 -13.18 -18.84
C ALA A 39 -26.46 -13.80 -19.66
N ALA A 40 -25.55 -12.98 -20.18
CA ALA A 40 -24.37 -13.44 -20.89
C ALA A 40 -23.19 -13.38 -19.92
N ASP A 41 -22.86 -14.52 -19.29
CA ASP A 41 -21.46 -14.96 -19.07
C ASP A 41 -21.29 -16.20 -18.18
N ALA A 42 -22.34 -16.74 -17.55
CA ALA A 42 -22.25 -18.05 -16.86
C ALA A 42 -22.75 -19.19 -17.78
N GLN A 43 -21.83 -20.03 -18.27
CA GLN A 43 -22.19 -21.29 -18.94
C GLN A 43 -22.38 -22.43 -17.93
N HIS A 44 -21.74 -22.34 -16.76
CA HIS A 44 -21.78 -23.32 -15.68
C HIS A 44 -21.83 -22.61 -14.32
N VAL A 45 -22.64 -23.12 -13.39
CA VAL A 45 -22.70 -22.66 -11.98
C VAL A 45 -22.48 -23.86 -11.08
N SER A 46 -21.46 -23.82 -10.24
CA SER A 46 -21.14 -24.86 -9.27
C SER A 46 -21.25 -24.32 -7.84
N ILE A 47 -21.52 -25.20 -6.88
CA ILE A 47 -21.53 -24.89 -5.44
C ILE A 47 -20.41 -25.60 -4.67
N PRO A 48 -19.13 -25.29 -4.96
CA PRO A 48 -18.01 -25.87 -4.22
C PRO A 48 -18.03 -25.47 -2.75
N GLY A 49 -17.71 -26.42 -1.88
CA GLY A 49 -17.79 -26.27 -0.43
C GLY A 49 -17.28 -27.49 0.34
N THR A 50 -17.43 -27.45 1.66
CA THR A 50 -17.08 -28.57 2.57
C THR A 50 -18.07 -29.74 2.51
N HIS A 51 -19.07 -29.68 1.63
CA HIS A 51 -20.04 -30.75 1.36
C HIS A 51 -19.76 -31.53 0.07
N ASN A 52 -18.70 -31.18 -0.67
CA ASN A 52 -18.49 -31.75 -2.00
C ASN A 52 -18.19 -33.24 -1.94
N THR A 53 -17.44 -33.71 -0.95
CA THR A 53 -17.20 -35.15 -0.79
C THR A 53 -18.49 -35.92 -0.51
N GLU A 54 -19.42 -35.35 0.26
CA GLU A 54 -20.76 -35.89 0.51
C GLU A 54 -21.63 -35.89 -0.76
N MET A 55 -21.47 -34.91 -1.63
CA MET A 55 -22.10 -34.87 -2.97
C MET A 55 -21.47 -35.88 -3.96
N GLY A 56 -20.36 -36.51 -3.61
CA GLY A 56 -19.66 -37.50 -4.43
C GLY A 56 -18.51 -36.95 -5.27
N CYS A 57 -17.97 -35.77 -4.93
CA CYS A 57 -16.75 -35.21 -5.50
C CYS A 57 -15.49 -35.88 -4.93
N ALA A 58 -14.34 -35.68 -5.59
CA ALA A 58 -13.07 -36.26 -5.16
C ALA A 58 -12.47 -35.55 -3.92
N SER A 59 -12.75 -34.26 -3.75
CA SER A 59 -12.31 -33.45 -2.61
C SER A 59 -13.29 -32.32 -2.34
N ASP A 60 -13.18 -31.73 -1.14
CA ASP A 60 -13.88 -30.51 -0.80
C ASP A 60 -13.36 -29.32 -1.61
N TRP A 61 -14.23 -28.34 -1.85
CA TRP A 61 -13.93 -27.12 -2.62
C TRP A 61 -13.49 -27.35 -4.07
N ASP A 62 -13.77 -28.51 -4.65
CA ASP A 62 -13.48 -28.79 -6.06
C ASP A 62 -14.49 -28.07 -6.97
N VAL A 63 -14.08 -26.90 -7.46
CA VAL A 63 -14.87 -26.05 -8.36
C VAL A 63 -15.22 -26.75 -9.69
N SER A 64 -14.40 -27.71 -10.12
CA SER A 64 -14.59 -28.46 -11.37
C SER A 64 -15.46 -29.71 -11.23
N CYS A 65 -15.99 -29.97 -10.02
CA CYS A 65 -16.78 -31.15 -9.75
C CYS A 65 -18.18 -31.08 -10.38
N ALA A 66 -18.44 -31.93 -11.39
CA ALA A 66 -19.75 -32.02 -12.06
C ALA A 66 -20.92 -32.41 -11.13
N GLN A 67 -20.65 -33.08 -10.00
CA GLN A 67 -21.66 -33.41 -9.01
C GLN A 67 -22.14 -32.16 -8.26
N ALA A 68 -21.31 -31.13 -8.14
CA ALA A 68 -21.64 -29.86 -7.49
C ALA A 68 -22.29 -28.83 -8.43
N GLU A 69 -22.43 -29.16 -9.72
CA GLU A 69 -22.98 -28.27 -10.73
C GLU A 69 -24.50 -28.14 -10.63
N LEU A 70 -25.01 -26.91 -10.61
CA LEU A 70 -26.44 -26.58 -10.61
C LEU A 70 -27.02 -26.68 -12.02
N THR A 71 -28.35 -26.76 -12.12
CA THR A 71 -29.06 -26.73 -13.42
C THR A 71 -29.95 -25.51 -13.51
N GLN A 72 -29.93 -24.82 -14.65
CA GLN A 72 -30.79 -23.66 -14.88
C GLN A 72 -32.27 -24.09 -15.01
N ARG A 73 -33.11 -23.45 -14.21
CA ARG A 73 -34.57 -23.58 -14.24
C ARG A 73 -35.18 -22.74 -15.37
N PRO A 74 -36.45 -22.99 -15.77
CA PRO A 74 -37.15 -22.19 -16.77
C PRO A 74 -37.29 -20.69 -16.44
N ASP A 75 -37.29 -20.35 -15.14
CA ASP A 75 -37.35 -18.97 -14.63
C ASP A 75 -35.97 -18.27 -14.58
N GLY A 76 -34.89 -18.96 -15.00
CA GLY A 76 -33.54 -18.41 -15.11
C GLY A 76 -32.65 -18.64 -13.89
N VAL A 77 -33.23 -19.03 -12.74
CA VAL A 77 -32.50 -19.35 -11.50
C VAL A 77 -31.81 -20.71 -11.64
N TRP A 78 -30.61 -20.86 -11.07
CA TRP A 78 -29.90 -22.14 -11.05
C TRP A 78 -30.23 -22.90 -9.77
N SER A 79 -30.53 -24.19 -9.87
CA SER A 79 -30.83 -24.99 -8.68
C SER A 79 -30.45 -26.46 -8.84
N ARG A 80 -30.24 -27.13 -7.70
CA ARG A 80 -30.13 -28.59 -7.61
C ARG A 80 -30.36 -29.07 -6.19
N THR A 81 -30.94 -30.26 -6.07
CA THR A 81 -31.27 -30.91 -4.79
C THR A 81 -30.31 -32.05 -4.48
N TYR A 82 -29.89 -32.13 -3.21
CA TYR A 82 -28.95 -33.13 -2.71
C TYR A 82 -29.42 -33.76 -1.40
N ASP A 83 -29.15 -35.05 -1.24
CA ASP A 83 -29.27 -35.75 0.03
C ASP A 83 -27.95 -35.63 0.79
N LEU A 84 -27.88 -34.74 1.79
CA LEU A 84 -26.68 -34.48 2.58
C LEU A 84 -26.85 -35.00 4.02
N PRO A 85 -25.78 -35.56 4.63
CA PRO A 85 -25.86 -36.00 6.02
C PRO A 85 -25.96 -34.80 6.99
N ALA A 86 -26.34 -35.10 8.23
CA ALA A 86 -26.43 -34.08 9.27
C ALA A 86 -25.05 -33.43 9.51
N GLY A 87 -24.97 -32.11 9.45
CA GLY A 87 -23.70 -31.40 9.52
C GLY A 87 -23.84 -29.88 9.35
N SER A 88 -22.74 -29.18 9.62
CA SER A 88 -22.59 -27.76 9.26
C SER A 88 -21.57 -27.67 8.14
N TYR A 89 -21.93 -26.94 7.10
CA TYR A 89 -21.18 -26.87 5.86
C TYR A 89 -20.99 -25.42 5.42
N GLU A 90 -19.96 -25.20 4.62
CA GLU A 90 -19.68 -23.91 4.00
C GLU A 90 -19.51 -24.07 2.49
N TYR A 91 -19.94 -23.07 1.70
CA TYR A 91 -19.81 -23.10 0.25
C TYR A 91 -19.76 -21.69 -0.37
N LYS A 92 -19.49 -21.63 -1.67
CA LYS A 92 -19.68 -20.44 -2.53
C LYS A 92 -20.35 -20.85 -3.84
N ALA A 93 -20.90 -19.87 -4.57
CA ALA A 93 -21.29 -20.07 -5.96
C ALA A 93 -20.12 -19.68 -6.87
N ALA A 94 -19.61 -20.62 -7.67
CA ALA A 94 -18.51 -20.39 -8.60
C ALA A 94 -19.00 -20.52 -10.05
N LEU A 95 -18.52 -19.63 -10.92
CA LEU A 95 -18.92 -19.58 -12.32
C LEU A 95 -17.86 -20.18 -13.24
N ASN A 96 -18.30 -20.87 -14.28
CA ASN A 96 -17.46 -21.38 -15.37
C ASN A 96 -16.29 -22.26 -14.90
N ASP A 97 -16.54 -23.11 -13.90
CA ASP A 97 -15.60 -24.09 -13.35
C ASP A 97 -14.26 -23.48 -12.86
N SER A 98 -14.27 -22.20 -12.48
CA SER A 98 -13.11 -21.44 -11.99
C SER A 98 -13.46 -20.58 -10.78
N TRP A 99 -12.43 -20.20 -10.01
CA TRP A 99 -12.55 -19.24 -8.91
C TRP A 99 -12.45 -17.77 -9.36
N ASP A 100 -12.15 -17.50 -10.63
CA ASP A 100 -11.99 -16.13 -11.16
C ASP A 100 -13.24 -15.26 -10.92
N VAL A 101 -14.42 -15.86 -11.04
CA VAL A 101 -15.70 -15.23 -10.72
C VAL A 101 -16.48 -16.15 -9.80
N ASN A 102 -16.55 -15.77 -8.53
CA ASN A 102 -17.27 -16.50 -7.50
C ASN A 102 -17.99 -15.52 -6.56
N TYR A 103 -19.06 -15.98 -5.94
CA TYR A 103 -19.91 -15.18 -5.06
C TYR A 103 -20.11 -15.89 -3.72
N GLY A 104 -19.88 -15.13 -2.66
CA GLY A 104 -20.01 -15.57 -1.27
C GLY A 104 -21.28 -15.06 -0.59
N ALA A 105 -21.26 -14.98 0.73
CA ALA A 105 -22.35 -14.44 1.55
C ALA A 105 -22.78 -13.04 1.05
N GLY A 106 -24.10 -12.83 1.00
CA GLY A 106 -24.72 -11.61 0.48
C GLY A 106 -24.58 -11.38 -1.02
N GLY A 107 -24.10 -12.37 -1.80
CA GLY A 107 -23.88 -12.23 -3.24
C GLY A 107 -22.66 -11.39 -3.61
N ALA A 108 -21.75 -11.14 -2.66
CA ALA A 108 -20.54 -10.37 -2.92
C ALA A 108 -19.52 -11.18 -3.73
N GLN A 109 -19.00 -10.61 -4.81
CA GLN A 109 -17.95 -11.24 -5.60
C GLN A 109 -16.68 -11.42 -4.74
N GLY A 110 -16.14 -12.64 -4.67
CA GLY A 110 -15.04 -12.99 -3.79
C GLY A 110 -15.38 -12.94 -2.29
N GLY A 111 -16.65 -12.74 -1.92
CA GLY A 111 -17.12 -12.56 -0.54
C GLY A 111 -16.89 -13.77 0.36
N ALA A 112 -17.23 -13.64 1.65
CA ALA A 112 -17.08 -14.68 2.66
C ALA A 112 -17.85 -15.97 2.29
N ASN A 113 -17.47 -17.11 2.87
CA ASN A 113 -18.19 -18.37 2.63
C ASN A 113 -19.63 -18.29 3.16
N ILE A 114 -20.54 -18.99 2.47
CA ILE A 114 -21.95 -19.14 2.89
C ILE A 114 -22.03 -20.37 3.79
N THR A 115 -22.52 -20.21 5.02
CA THR A 115 -22.65 -21.30 6.00
C THR A 115 -24.09 -21.78 6.11
N TYR A 116 -24.31 -23.10 6.23
CA TYR A 116 -25.63 -23.65 6.57
C TYR A 116 -25.51 -24.94 7.39
N THR A 117 -26.59 -25.30 8.09
CA THR A 117 -26.67 -26.53 8.87
C THR A 117 -27.88 -27.34 8.42
N THR A 118 -27.71 -28.65 8.20
CA THR A 118 -28.81 -29.58 7.94
C THR A 118 -28.81 -30.70 8.98
N ASP A 119 -30.00 -31.20 9.34
CA ASP A 119 -30.17 -32.36 10.23
C ASP A 119 -30.17 -33.69 9.47
N GLY A 120 -29.98 -33.65 8.15
CA GLY A 120 -29.96 -34.82 7.27
C GLY A 120 -31.31 -35.53 7.13
N SER A 121 -32.41 -34.95 7.65
CA SER A 121 -33.75 -35.54 7.59
C SER A 121 -34.50 -35.23 6.30
N LYS A 122 -34.06 -34.20 5.56
CA LYS A 122 -34.65 -33.75 4.29
C LYS A 122 -33.56 -33.43 3.27
N PRO A 123 -33.84 -33.60 1.96
CA PRO A 123 -32.95 -33.12 0.92
C PRO A 123 -32.78 -31.59 0.99
N VAL A 124 -31.58 -31.10 0.69
CA VAL A 124 -31.24 -29.68 0.62
C VAL A 124 -31.24 -29.24 -0.84
N THR A 125 -32.05 -28.25 -1.19
CA THR A 125 -32.03 -27.64 -2.52
C THR A 125 -31.26 -26.33 -2.47
N PHE A 126 -30.26 -26.20 -3.32
CA PHE A 126 -29.46 -24.98 -3.48
C PHE A 126 -30.01 -24.17 -4.63
N PHE A 127 -29.92 -22.85 -4.49
CA PHE A 127 -30.35 -21.88 -5.48
C PHE A 127 -29.27 -20.82 -5.70
N TYR A 128 -29.18 -20.32 -6.92
CA TYR A 128 -28.33 -19.20 -7.30
C TYR A 128 -29.05 -18.32 -8.32
N ASP A 129 -29.24 -17.04 -7.99
CA ASP A 129 -29.75 -16.03 -8.91
C ASP A 129 -28.59 -15.44 -9.73
N PRO A 130 -28.58 -15.59 -11.07
CA PRO A 130 -27.54 -15.01 -11.91
C PRO A 130 -27.59 -13.48 -12.03
N VAL A 131 -28.66 -12.82 -11.58
CA VAL A 131 -28.87 -11.37 -11.65
C VAL A 131 -28.38 -10.67 -10.38
N THR A 132 -28.76 -11.18 -9.20
CA THR A 132 -28.35 -10.61 -7.90
C THR A 132 -27.10 -11.26 -7.33
N HIS A 133 -26.68 -12.38 -7.93
CA HIS A 133 -25.58 -13.23 -7.47
C HIS A 133 -25.80 -13.85 -6.08
N TRP A 134 -27.02 -13.75 -5.54
CA TRP A 134 -27.36 -14.36 -4.27
C TRP A 134 -27.46 -15.87 -4.40
N ALA A 135 -26.85 -16.58 -3.44
CA ALA A 135 -26.95 -18.02 -3.33
C ALA A 135 -27.46 -18.41 -1.95
N THR A 136 -28.39 -19.35 -1.91
CA THR A 136 -28.99 -19.85 -0.65
C THR A 136 -29.44 -21.30 -0.80
N ASN A 137 -30.00 -21.88 0.26
CA ASN A 137 -30.55 -23.22 0.23
C ASN A 137 -31.70 -23.42 1.23
N THR A 138 -32.49 -24.47 1.04
CA THR A 138 -33.67 -24.79 1.85
C THR A 138 -33.38 -25.16 3.31
N ALA A 139 -32.12 -25.36 3.71
CA ALA A 139 -31.74 -25.64 5.10
C ALA A 139 -31.34 -24.37 5.88
N ALA A 140 -31.03 -23.27 5.18
CA ALA A 140 -30.75 -21.98 5.81
C ALA A 140 -32.07 -21.26 6.18
N ASP A 141 -32.91 -21.01 5.17
CA ASP A 141 -34.10 -20.17 5.29
C ASP A 141 -35.20 -20.58 4.29
N PRO A 142 -36.47 -20.16 4.50
CA PRO A 142 -37.53 -20.43 3.54
C PRO A 142 -37.25 -19.73 2.20
N ILE A 143 -37.55 -20.44 1.10
CA ILE A 143 -37.55 -19.86 -0.24
C ILE A 143 -38.89 -19.16 -0.45
N VAL A 144 -38.85 -17.84 -0.68
CA VAL A 144 -40.04 -16.97 -0.68
C VAL A 144 -40.25 -16.38 -2.07
N SER A 145 -41.43 -16.56 -2.67
CA SER A 145 -41.76 -16.00 -3.99
C SER A 145 -42.96 -15.06 -3.92
N ALA A 146 -42.92 -13.96 -4.66
CA ALA A 146 -44.08 -13.11 -4.86
C ALA A 146 -44.94 -13.65 -6.02
N VAL A 147 -46.20 -13.97 -5.75
CA VAL A 147 -47.10 -14.63 -6.70
C VAL A 147 -48.29 -13.76 -7.06
N GLY A 148 -48.69 -13.73 -8.33
CA GLY A 148 -49.78 -12.87 -8.78
C GLY A 148 -49.96 -12.75 -10.30
N ASP A 149 -50.87 -11.85 -10.71
CA ASP A 149 -51.30 -11.61 -12.10
C ASP A 149 -50.30 -10.80 -12.96
N PHE A 150 -49.02 -10.82 -12.57
CA PHE A 150 -47.91 -10.12 -13.22
C PHE A 150 -46.75 -11.04 -13.60
N GLN A 151 -46.71 -12.28 -13.10
CA GLN A 151 -45.54 -13.18 -13.20
C GLN A 151 -45.21 -13.59 -14.63
N THR A 152 -46.20 -13.71 -15.53
CA THR A 152 -45.95 -13.98 -16.95
C THR A 152 -45.13 -12.90 -17.64
N GLN A 153 -45.17 -11.66 -17.17
CA GLN A 153 -44.33 -10.56 -17.68
C GLN A 153 -42.88 -10.65 -17.18
N LEU A 154 -42.62 -11.45 -16.16
CA LEU A 154 -41.30 -11.68 -15.56
C LEU A 154 -40.67 -13.00 -16.03
N GLY A 155 -41.27 -13.66 -17.02
CA GLY A 155 -40.74 -14.90 -17.62
C GLY A 155 -41.32 -16.19 -17.02
N CYS A 156 -42.25 -16.12 -16.08
CA CYS A 156 -42.96 -17.30 -15.59
C CYS A 156 -43.91 -17.88 -16.65
N SER A 157 -44.11 -19.20 -16.62
CA SER A 157 -45.02 -19.89 -17.55
C SER A 157 -46.50 -19.61 -17.31
N ALA A 158 -46.86 -19.19 -16.09
CA ALA A 158 -48.21 -18.85 -15.69
C ALA A 158 -48.19 -17.73 -14.62
N ASP A 159 -49.34 -17.08 -14.45
CA ASP A 159 -49.59 -16.18 -13.33
C ASP A 159 -50.08 -16.97 -12.11
N ASP A 160 -49.94 -16.39 -10.91
CA ASP A 160 -50.22 -17.06 -9.62
C ASP A 160 -49.46 -18.40 -9.44
N ASP A 161 -48.23 -18.48 -9.95
CA ASP A 161 -47.40 -19.69 -9.90
C ASP A 161 -46.40 -19.63 -8.74
N ALA A 162 -46.65 -20.41 -7.68
CA ALA A 162 -45.79 -20.45 -6.50
C ALA A 162 -44.40 -21.07 -6.73
N ASP A 163 -44.24 -21.93 -7.74
CA ASP A 163 -42.94 -22.56 -8.06
C ASP A 163 -42.03 -21.61 -8.88
N CYS A 164 -42.59 -20.57 -9.50
CA CYS A 164 -41.79 -19.66 -10.30
C CYS A 164 -41.01 -18.65 -9.44
N LEU A 165 -39.69 -18.59 -9.64
CA LEU A 165 -38.80 -17.61 -9.01
C LEU A 165 -38.58 -16.33 -9.85
N GLY A 166 -39.41 -16.07 -10.88
CA GLY A 166 -39.34 -14.83 -11.66
C GLY A 166 -39.62 -13.56 -10.83
N ALA A 167 -40.19 -13.70 -9.64
CA ALA A 167 -40.33 -12.65 -8.63
C ALA A 167 -39.83 -13.14 -7.26
N TRP A 168 -38.61 -13.67 -7.23
CA TRP A 168 -37.96 -14.16 -6.02
C TRP A 168 -37.76 -13.02 -5.02
N LEU A 169 -38.25 -13.21 -3.80
CA LEU A 169 -37.98 -12.34 -2.65
C LEU A 169 -36.71 -12.87 -1.96
N GLU A 170 -35.68 -12.03 -1.87
CA GLU A 170 -34.34 -12.40 -1.39
C GLU A 170 -33.95 -11.67 -0.09
N ASP A 171 -33.20 -12.34 0.78
CA ASP A 171 -32.70 -11.80 2.07
C ASP A 171 -31.17 -11.99 2.16
N PRO A 172 -30.38 -11.17 1.42
CA PRO A 172 -28.93 -11.35 1.37
C PRO A 172 -28.21 -10.98 2.67
N ASP A 173 -28.81 -10.19 3.57
CA ASP A 173 -28.20 -9.78 4.85
C ASP A 173 -28.68 -10.61 6.05
N GLY A 174 -29.65 -11.52 5.85
CA GLY A 174 -30.15 -12.46 6.85
C GLY A 174 -30.94 -11.79 7.98
N ASN A 175 -31.51 -10.61 7.72
CA ASN A 175 -32.20 -9.83 8.75
C ASN A 175 -33.68 -10.24 8.93
N GLY A 176 -34.18 -11.16 8.11
CA GLY A 176 -35.58 -11.61 8.08
C GLY A 176 -36.50 -10.74 7.23
N THR A 177 -35.94 -9.87 6.39
CA THR A 177 -36.65 -8.99 5.46
C THR A 177 -36.25 -9.32 4.03
N TYR A 178 -37.19 -9.91 3.29
CA TYR A 178 -36.97 -10.34 1.92
C TYR A 178 -37.41 -9.24 0.96
N THR A 179 -36.65 -9.02 -0.11
CA THR A 179 -36.92 -7.97 -1.10
C THR A 179 -36.89 -8.50 -2.52
N ALA A 180 -37.75 -7.95 -3.38
CA ALA A 180 -37.74 -8.23 -4.82
C ALA A 180 -37.90 -6.91 -5.57
N LYS A 181 -37.11 -6.71 -6.63
CA LYS A 181 -37.18 -5.52 -7.49
C LYS A 181 -37.66 -5.94 -8.87
N LEU A 182 -38.93 -5.66 -9.16
CA LEU A 182 -39.59 -6.05 -10.40
C LEU A 182 -39.47 -4.91 -11.40
N THR A 183 -38.77 -5.15 -12.51
CA THR A 183 -38.66 -4.22 -13.63
C THR A 183 -39.37 -4.81 -14.85
N GLY A 184 -39.83 -3.95 -15.77
CA GLY A 184 -40.45 -4.39 -17.03
C GLY A 184 -41.95 -4.69 -16.98
N LEU A 185 -42.62 -4.51 -15.83
CA LEU A 185 -44.07 -4.57 -15.75
C LEU A 185 -44.71 -3.44 -16.58
N THR A 186 -45.70 -3.79 -17.38
CA THR A 186 -46.49 -2.81 -18.13
C THR A 186 -47.37 -1.97 -17.20
N ALA A 187 -47.75 -0.77 -17.63
CA ALA A 187 -48.61 0.10 -16.80
C ALA A 187 -49.99 -0.55 -16.60
N GLY A 188 -50.39 -0.72 -15.34
CA GLY A 188 -51.60 -1.48 -15.00
C GLY A 188 -51.78 -1.66 -13.50
N THR A 189 -52.93 -2.23 -13.12
CA THR A 189 -53.19 -2.67 -11.73
C THR A 189 -53.04 -4.18 -11.67
N TYR A 190 -52.27 -4.64 -10.69
CA TYR A 190 -51.92 -6.03 -10.45
C TYR A 190 -52.21 -6.39 -8.99
N HIS A 191 -52.14 -7.68 -8.68
CA HIS A 191 -52.36 -8.25 -7.36
C HIS A 191 -51.21 -9.17 -6.99
N VAL A 192 -50.76 -9.12 -5.75
CA VAL A 192 -49.65 -9.93 -5.25
C VAL A 192 -49.98 -10.63 -3.93
N ARG A 193 -49.45 -11.83 -3.77
CA ARG A 193 -49.37 -12.62 -2.54
C ARG A 193 -47.94 -13.13 -2.38
N VAL A 194 -47.61 -13.73 -1.25
CA VAL A 194 -46.28 -14.29 -0.96
C VAL A 194 -46.40 -15.76 -0.65
N ALA A 195 -45.76 -16.62 -1.44
CA ALA A 195 -45.71 -18.06 -1.26
C ALA A 195 -44.38 -18.48 -0.61
N HIS A 196 -44.43 -19.48 0.28
CA HIS A 196 -43.25 -20.09 0.89
C HIS A 196 -43.04 -21.50 0.35
N GLY A 197 -41.77 -21.87 0.16
CA GLY A 197 -41.39 -23.25 -0.15
C GLY A 197 -41.73 -23.71 -1.57
N LEU A 198 -41.93 -22.76 -2.51
CA LEU A 198 -42.25 -23.04 -3.90
C LEU A 198 -43.56 -23.84 -4.11
N SER A 199 -44.53 -23.66 -3.21
CA SER A 199 -45.84 -24.31 -3.31
C SER A 199 -46.98 -23.42 -2.79
N ASP A 200 -48.22 -23.79 -3.14
CA ASP A 200 -49.43 -23.12 -2.68
C ASP A 200 -49.84 -23.50 -1.24
N ASP A 201 -49.04 -24.33 -0.54
CA ASP A 201 -49.38 -24.83 0.80
C ASP A 201 -49.30 -23.72 1.87
N GLU A 202 -48.50 -22.69 1.60
CA GLU A 202 -48.25 -21.59 2.52
C GLU A 202 -48.14 -20.26 1.77
N VAL A 203 -49.30 -19.63 1.56
CA VAL A 203 -49.44 -18.35 0.86
C VAL A 203 -50.04 -17.28 1.77
N TYR A 204 -49.44 -16.09 1.77
CA TYR A 204 -49.85 -14.95 2.58
C TYR A 204 -50.33 -13.79 1.71
N GLY A 205 -51.42 -13.15 2.13
CA GLY A 205 -52.01 -11.99 1.47
C GLY A 205 -52.07 -10.77 2.38
N GLN A 206 -53.11 -9.95 2.21
CA GLN A 206 -53.28 -8.68 2.89
C GLN A 206 -53.16 -8.80 4.42
N GLY A 207 -52.35 -7.91 5.02
CA GLY A 207 -52.10 -7.87 6.47
C GLY A 207 -51.29 -9.05 7.02
N GLY A 208 -50.64 -9.84 6.16
CA GLY A 208 -49.87 -11.02 6.55
C GLY A 208 -50.73 -12.23 6.93
N ALA A 209 -52.00 -12.25 6.51
CA ALA A 209 -52.89 -13.37 6.78
C ALA A 209 -52.58 -14.56 5.85
N LYS A 210 -52.38 -15.76 6.43
CA LYS A 210 -52.27 -17.01 5.68
C LYS A 210 -53.60 -17.29 4.97
N GLY A 211 -53.56 -17.46 3.64
CA GLY A 211 -54.73 -17.54 2.77
C GLY A 211 -55.50 -16.22 2.62
N GLY A 212 -54.89 -15.08 2.97
CA GLY A 212 -55.50 -13.76 2.88
C GLY A 212 -55.70 -13.27 1.44
N ASP A 213 -56.53 -12.24 1.28
CA ASP A 213 -56.83 -11.63 -0.01
C ASP A 213 -55.56 -11.08 -0.70
N PRO A 214 -55.44 -11.13 -2.04
CA PRO A 214 -54.32 -10.54 -2.76
C PRO A 214 -54.20 -9.02 -2.54
N ILE A 215 -52.97 -8.51 -2.48
CA ILE A 215 -52.67 -7.09 -2.27
C ILE A 215 -52.65 -6.38 -3.63
N PRO A 216 -53.53 -5.40 -3.91
CA PRO A 216 -53.50 -4.67 -5.17
C PRO A 216 -52.37 -3.62 -5.20
N PHE A 217 -51.74 -3.45 -6.35
CA PHE A 217 -50.79 -2.36 -6.62
C PHE A 217 -50.92 -1.85 -8.06
N THR A 218 -50.57 -0.58 -8.31
CA THR A 218 -50.67 0.04 -9.63
C THR A 218 -49.29 0.47 -10.12
N VAL A 219 -48.87 -0.06 -11.26
CA VAL A 219 -47.61 0.29 -11.93
C VAL A 219 -47.86 1.40 -12.92
N GLU A 220 -47.10 2.49 -12.79
CA GLU A 220 -47.05 3.55 -13.79
C GLU A 220 -45.98 3.24 -14.85
N SER A 221 -46.13 3.76 -16.06
CA SER A 221 -45.20 3.49 -17.15
C SER A 221 -43.77 3.92 -16.80
N GLY A 222 -42.82 2.99 -16.90
CA GLY A 222 -41.39 3.25 -16.63
C GLY A 222 -40.99 3.22 -15.15
N LYS A 223 -41.92 2.91 -14.24
CA LYS A 223 -41.61 2.68 -12.82
C LYS A 223 -41.30 1.19 -12.58
N GLN A 224 -40.48 0.91 -11.57
CA GLN A 224 -40.25 -0.43 -11.02
C GLN A 224 -41.14 -0.65 -9.78
N VAL A 225 -41.34 -1.91 -9.43
CA VAL A 225 -42.04 -2.30 -8.19
C VAL A 225 -41.02 -2.90 -7.24
N VAL A 226 -40.94 -2.35 -6.03
CA VAL A 226 -40.14 -2.89 -4.93
C VAL A 226 -41.09 -3.58 -3.97
N LEU A 227 -40.89 -4.87 -3.80
CA LEU A 227 -41.60 -5.70 -2.84
C LEU A 227 -40.72 -5.89 -1.61
N THR A 228 -41.27 -5.69 -0.41
CA THR A 228 -40.57 -5.89 0.87
C THR A 228 -41.43 -6.74 1.79
N TYR A 229 -40.95 -7.93 2.13
CA TYR A 229 -41.65 -8.92 2.91
C TYR A 229 -40.94 -9.21 4.22
N THR A 230 -41.61 -9.00 5.36
CA THR A 230 -41.04 -9.30 6.68
C THR A 230 -41.46 -10.69 7.14
N LEU A 231 -40.50 -11.62 7.24
CA LEU A 231 -40.78 -13.03 7.54
C LEU A 231 -41.51 -13.22 8.88
N ALA A 232 -41.12 -12.48 9.92
CA ALA A 232 -41.68 -12.62 11.26
C ALA A 232 -43.16 -12.18 11.37
N THR A 233 -43.63 -11.31 10.47
CA THR A 233 -45.02 -10.79 10.49
C THR A 233 -45.84 -11.23 9.28
N HIS A 234 -45.19 -11.81 8.28
CA HIS A 234 -45.73 -12.12 6.97
C HIS A 234 -46.32 -10.93 6.19
N VAL A 235 -46.00 -9.70 6.59
CA VAL A 235 -46.50 -8.49 5.93
C VAL A 235 -45.66 -8.20 4.68
N LEU A 236 -46.32 -7.96 3.55
CA LEU A 236 -45.73 -7.48 2.31
C LEU A 236 -46.06 -5.99 2.11
N ALA A 237 -45.03 -5.17 1.90
CA ALA A 237 -45.13 -3.81 1.39
C ALA A 237 -44.82 -3.77 -0.11
N VAL A 238 -45.52 -2.90 -0.84
CA VAL A 238 -45.37 -2.72 -2.28
C VAL A 238 -45.16 -1.24 -2.57
N ASP A 239 -43.98 -0.90 -3.07
CA ASP A 239 -43.61 0.46 -3.44
C ASP A 239 -43.38 0.55 -4.95
N VAL A 240 -43.90 1.60 -5.58
CA VAL A 240 -43.71 1.86 -7.01
C VAL A 240 -42.80 3.07 -7.15
N THR A 241 -41.60 2.83 -7.65
CA THR A 241 -40.51 3.82 -7.69
C THR A 241 -39.95 3.94 -9.11
N ASP A 242 -39.16 4.97 -9.39
CA ASP A 242 -38.49 5.02 -10.68
C ASP A 242 -37.52 3.84 -10.87
N ALA A 243 -37.50 3.25 -12.07
CA ALA A 243 -36.47 2.28 -12.40
C ALA A 243 -35.08 2.93 -12.31
N PRO A 244 -34.06 2.22 -11.81
CA PRO A 244 -32.70 2.75 -11.71
C PRO A 244 -32.17 3.09 -13.09
N VAL A 245 -31.46 4.20 -13.17
CA VAL A 245 -30.76 4.62 -14.39
C VAL A 245 -29.28 4.28 -14.24
N ALA A 246 -28.62 3.91 -15.34
CA ALA A 246 -27.20 3.58 -15.30
C ALA A 246 -26.36 4.72 -14.68
N GLY A 247 -25.47 4.37 -13.75
CA GLY A 247 -24.59 5.29 -13.03
C GLY A 247 -25.24 6.10 -11.90
N GLU A 248 -26.52 5.88 -11.56
CA GLU A 248 -27.28 6.74 -10.64
C GLU A 248 -26.74 6.73 -9.20
N ALA A 249 -26.11 5.62 -8.80
CA ALA A 249 -25.44 5.45 -7.51
C ALA A 249 -23.92 5.73 -7.57
N GLU A 250 -23.40 6.16 -8.71
CA GLU A 250 -21.97 6.35 -8.98
C GLU A 250 -21.68 7.84 -9.22
N ASP A 251 -20.42 8.24 -9.03
CA ASP A 251 -19.85 9.49 -9.51
C ASP A 251 -18.90 9.19 -10.70
N ALA A 252 -19.46 8.71 -11.82
CA ALA A 252 -18.70 8.18 -12.94
C ALA A 252 -18.24 9.22 -13.98
N ALA A 253 -18.85 10.41 -14.02
CA ALA A 253 -18.36 11.48 -14.88
C ALA A 253 -17.19 12.22 -14.23
N GLN A 254 -16.21 12.69 -15.01
CA GLN A 254 -15.07 13.45 -14.51
C GLN A 254 -14.97 14.83 -15.15
N TRP A 255 -15.03 15.89 -14.36
CA TRP A 255 -14.83 17.26 -14.83
C TRP A 255 -13.34 17.59 -14.84
N VAL A 256 -12.69 17.39 -15.99
CA VAL A 256 -11.22 17.38 -16.12
C VAL A 256 -10.59 18.77 -16.27
N ASP A 257 -11.34 19.74 -16.80
CA ASP A 257 -10.99 21.17 -16.84
C ASP A 257 -12.25 22.03 -17.02
N ALA A 258 -12.15 23.36 -16.93
CA ALA A 258 -13.32 24.25 -16.98
C ALA A 258 -14.17 24.14 -18.27
N ARG A 259 -13.68 23.45 -19.30
CA ARG A 259 -14.33 23.30 -20.61
C ARG A 259 -14.69 21.87 -20.97
N THR A 260 -14.27 20.86 -20.21
CA THR A 260 -14.47 19.46 -20.58
C THR A 260 -14.90 18.61 -19.39
N VAL A 261 -16.01 17.88 -19.58
CA VAL A 261 -16.46 16.77 -18.73
C VAL A 261 -16.26 15.48 -19.52
N ALA A 262 -15.61 14.48 -18.94
CA ALA A 262 -15.44 13.15 -19.52
C ALA A 262 -16.48 12.20 -18.91
N VAL A 263 -17.03 11.27 -19.69
CA VAL A 263 -17.94 10.22 -19.19
C VAL A 263 -17.59 8.88 -19.85
N PRO A 264 -17.65 7.73 -19.14
CA PRO A 264 -17.40 6.42 -19.72
C PRO A 264 -18.33 6.18 -20.93
N ALA A 265 -17.77 5.69 -22.04
CA ALA A 265 -18.54 5.54 -23.28
C ALA A 265 -19.60 4.43 -23.22
N ASP A 266 -19.30 3.38 -22.47
CA ASP A 266 -20.16 2.25 -22.12
C ASP A 266 -21.31 2.62 -21.18
N LEU A 267 -21.17 3.68 -20.37
CA LEU A 267 -22.26 4.24 -19.58
C LEU A 267 -23.28 4.99 -20.44
N VAL A 268 -22.87 5.56 -21.59
CA VAL A 268 -23.72 6.40 -22.46
C VAL A 268 -23.78 5.94 -23.93
N PRO A 269 -23.93 4.64 -24.24
CA PRO A 269 -23.70 4.10 -25.58
C PRO A 269 -24.72 4.58 -26.63
N GLN A 270 -25.92 4.98 -26.19
CA GLN A 270 -27.03 5.45 -27.05
C GLN A 270 -27.37 6.93 -26.83
N ALA A 271 -26.58 7.65 -26.03
CA ALA A 271 -26.88 9.03 -25.71
C ALA A 271 -26.69 9.94 -26.93
N THR A 272 -27.64 10.85 -27.12
CA THR A 272 -27.60 11.88 -28.18
C THR A 272 -27.68 13.30 -27.62
N THR A 273 -28.12 13.45 -26.36
CA THR A 273 -28.18 14.73 -25.67
C THR A 273 -27.68 14.58 -24.23
N TRP A 274 -27.04 15.63 -23.71
CA TRP A 274 -26.37 15.62 -22.41
C TRP A 274 -26.53 16.96 -21.71
N ALA A 275 -26.61 16.93 -20.38
CA ALA A 275 -26.61 18.13 -19.56
C ALA A 275 -25.90 17.89 -18.22
N LEU A 276 -25.21 18.92 -17.76
CA LEU A 276 -24.68 19.02 -16.40
C LEU A 276 -25.68 19.79 -15.54
N TYR A 277 -26.05 19.24 -14.40
CA TYR A 277 -26.88 19.88 -13.39
C TYR A 277 -26.05 20.23 -12.17
N SER A 278 -26.38 21.36 -11.53
CA SER A 278 -25.78 21.74 -10.26
C SER A 278 -26.83 22.26 -9.27
N SER A 279 -26.79 21.84 -8.01
CA SER A 279 -27.62 22.45 -6.95
C SER A 279 -26.80 22.85 -5.72
N ALA A 280 -26.94 24.09 -5.27
CA ALA A 280 -26.19 24.62 -4.13
C ALA A 280 -26.65 24.03 -2.78
N ASP A 281 -27.84 23.49 -2.70
CA ASP A 281 -28.46 22.93 -1.50
C ASP A 281 -28.67 21.41 -1.59
N ALA A 282 -28.05 20.76 -2.58
CA ALA A 282 -28.18 19.32 -2.84
C ALA A 282 -29.63 18.86 -3.00
N SER A 283 -30.38 19.58 -3.85
CA SER A 283 -31.82 19.38 -4.06
C SER A 283 -32.16 18.80 -5.43
N LEU A 284 -31.21 18.24 -6.18
CA LEU A 284 -31.54 17.63 -7.46
C LEU A 284 -32.44 16.40 -7.22
N THR A 285 -33.48 16.27 -8.03
CA THR A 285 -34.38 15.12 -7.99
C THR A 285 -34.60 14.57 -9.38
N ARG A 286 -34.92 13.28 -9.46
CA ARG A 286 -35.36 12.63 -10.68
C ARG A 286 -36.83 12.24 -10.58
N ASP A 287 -37.55 12.46 -11.66
CA ASP A 287 -38.87 11.89 -11.90
C ASP A 287 -38.91 11.35 -13.33
N GLY A 288 -38.84 10.03 -13.47
CA GLY A 288 -38.67 9.34 -14.75
C GLY A 288 -37.43 9.85 -15.49
N SER A 289 -37.63 10.41 -16.68
CA SER A 289 -36.57 10.99 -17.53
C SER A 289 -36.26 12.46 -17.24
N THR A 290 -36.95 13.09 -16.29
CA THR A 290 -36.79 14.52 -15.99
C THR A 290 -35.93 14.70 -14.75
N ILE A 291 -34.96 15.61 -14.83
CA ILE A 291 -34.18 16.06 -13.69
C ILE A 291 -34.71 17.42 -13.24
N GLY A 292 -35.18 17.48 -12.00
CA GLY A 292 -35.70 18.67 -11.32
C GLY A 292 -34.67 19.29 -10.38
N GLY A 293 -34.92 20.55 -10.01
CA GLY A 293 -34.03 21.31 -9.13
C GLY A 293 -32.80 21.90 -9.82
N GLY A 294 -32.10 22.78 -9.11
CA GLY A 294 -30.80 23.31 -9.52
C GLY A 294 -30.75 24.08 -10.85
N THR A 295 -29.55 24.16 -11.41
CA THR A 295 -29.21 24.84 -12.68
C THR A 295 -28.80 23.81 -13.73
N LYS A 296 -29.40 23.88 -14.92
CA LYS A 296 -29.09 23.02 -16.07
C LYS A 296 -28.13 23.71 -17.05
N VAL A 297 -27.05 23.03 -17.42
CA VAL A 297 -26.08 23.45 -18.44
C VAL A 297 -26.02 22.42 -19.56
N PRO A 298 -26.46 22.75 -20.79
CA PRO A 298 -26.34 21.83 -21.92
C PRO A 298 -24.88 21.54 -22.25
N LEU A 299 -24.57 20.27 -22.53
CA LEU A 299 -23.25 19.83 -22.97
C LEU A 299 -23.27 19.46 -24.47
N THR A 300 -22.11 19.38 -25.09
CA THR A 300 -21.96 18.92 -26.49
C THR A 300 -20.79 17.97 -26.60
N ALA A 301 -21.01 16.79 -27.16
CA ALA A 301 -19.95 15.83 -27.40
C ALA A 301 -18.92 16.35 -28.41
N ASP A 302 -17.64 16.18 -28.09
CA ASP A 302 -16.54 16.35 -29.04
C ASP A 302 -16.31 15.02 -29.78
N PRO A 303 -16.50 14.96 -31.10
CA PRO A 303 -16.24 13.74 -31.87
C PRO A 303 -14.77 13.30 -31.86
N ASN A 304 -13.84 14.15 -31.42
CA ASN A 304 -12.43 13.82 -31.31
C ASN A 304 -12.02 13.27 -29.93
N GLY A 305 -12.95 13.24 -28.96
CA GLY A 305 -12.68 12.80 -27.59
C GLY A 305 -11.73 13.73 -26.82
N LEU A 306 -11.07 13.19 -25.79
CA LEU A 306 -10.10 13.93 -24.99
C LEU A 306 -8.83 14.26 -25.80
N THR A 307 -8.29 15.46 -25.57
CA THR A 307 -7.05 15.90 -26.21
C THR A 307 -5.84 15.12 -25.70
N ALA A 308 -4.74 15.10 -26.48
CA ALA A 308 -3.49 14.47 -26.06
C ALA A 308 -2.93 15.07 -24.75
N ALA A 309 -3.14 16.37 -24.49
CA ALA A 309 -2.72 17.01 -23.24
C ALA A 309 -3.55 16.53 -22.04
N GLN A 310 -4.87 16.38 -22.22
CA GLN A 310 -5.76 15.82 -21.20
C GLN A 310 -5.41 14.35 -20.93
N LEU A 311 -5.21 13.52 -21.96
CA LEU A 311 -4.84 12.11 -21.79
C LEU A 311 -3.43 11.90 -21.23
N LYS A 312 -2.53 12.88 -21.39
CA LYS A 312 -1.23 12.86 -20.68
C LYS A 312 -1.42 13.07 -19.18
N ARG A 313 -2.37 13.93 -18.79
CA ARG A 313 -2.67 14.26 -17.39
C ARG A 313 -3.60 13.24 -16.72
N PHE A 314 -4.51 12.65 -17.49
CA PHE A 314 -5.50 11.67 -17.05
C PHE A 314 -5.51 10.46 -17.99
N PRO A 315 -4.46 9.61 -17.96
CA PRO A 315 -4.31 8.46 -18.87
C PRO A 315 -5.42 7.42 -18.71
N ALA A 316 -5.96 7.28 -17.49
CA ALA A 316 -7.07 6.38 -17.15
C ALA A 316 -8.37 6.70 -17.92
N LEU A 317 -8.53 7.93 -18.42
CA LEU A 317 -9.74 8.36 -19.13
C LEU A 317 -9.72 8.08 -20.63
N ARG A 318 -8.78 7.25 -21.09
CA ARG A 318 -8.71 6.86 -22.50
C ARG A 318 -9.98 6.12 -22.91
N GLY A 319 -10.61 6.59 -23.98
CA GLY A 319 -11.86 6.01 -24.49
C GLY A 319 -13.13 6.70 -23.96
N TYR A 320 -13.01 7.63 -23.02
CA TYR A 320 -14.16 8.40 -22.51
C TYR A 320 -14.71 9.35 -23.57
N VAL A 321 -16.02 9.60 -23.51
CA VAL A 321 -16.67 10.65 -24.30
C VAL A 321 -16.36 11.99 -23.68
N ALA A 322 -15.78 12.90 -24.47
CA ALA A 322 -15.52 14.27 -24.05
C ALA A 322 -16.74 15.15 -24.35
N LEU A 323 -17.21 15.89 -23.34
CA LEU A 323 -18.39 16.74 -23.39
C LEU A 323 -18.04 18.18 -23.01
N HIS A 324 -18.47 19.15 -23.81
CA HIS A 324 -18.19 20.57 -23.59
C HIS A 324 -19.41 21.34 -23.07
N PRO A 325 -19.33 22.00 -21.89
CA PRO A 325 -20.38 22.88 -21.41
C PRO A 325 -20.57 24.10 -22.30
N ARG A 326 -21.82 24.37 -22.70
CA ARG A 326 -22.14 25.57 -23.50
C ARG A 326 -22.26 26.81 -22.62
N HIS A 327 -21.54 27.87 -22.98
CA HIS A 327 -21.65 29.21 -22.38
C HIS A 327 -21.38 29.30 -20.87
N LEU A 328 -20.57 28.40 -20.30
CA LEU A 328 -20.26 28.40 -18.88
C LEU A 328 -19.11 29.39 -18.55
N SER A 329 -19.43 30.50 -17.88
CA SER A 329 -18.40 31.44 -17.41
C SER A 329 -17.60 30.84 -16.23
N ARG A 330 -16.36 31.31 -16.01
CA ARG A 330 -15.58 30.93 -14.81
C ARG A 330 -16.38 31.08 -13.52
N SER A 331 -17.08 32.21 -13.33
CA SER A 331 -17.90 32.43 -12.13
C SER A 331 -19.04 31.42 -11.97
N ALA A 332 -19.54 30.86 -13.07
CA ALA A 332 -20.57 29.83 -13.05
C ALA A 332 -19.97 28.46 -12.69
N VAL A 333 -18.78 28.14 -13.20
CA VAL A 333 -17.99 26.96 -12.75
C VAL A 333 -17.76 27.03 -11.24
N GLU A 334 -17.24 28.16 -10.74
CA GLU A 334 -16.97 28.35 -9.30
C GLU A 334 -18.24 28.26 -8.42
N ARG A 335 -19.43 28.55 -8.97
CA ARG A 335 -20.71 28.34 -8.26
C ARG A 335 -21.14 26.87 -8.29
N ALA A 336 -21.02 26.22 -9.45
CA ALA A 336 -21.40 24.82 -9.63
C ALA A 336 -20.55 23.90 -8.73
N LEU A 337 -19.24 24.14 -8.63
CA LEU A 337 -18.30 23.36 -7.81
C LEU A 337 -18.54 23.44 -6.29
N ARG A 338 -19.51 24.23 -5.81
CA ARG A 338 -19.81 24.39 -4.38
C ARG A 338 -21.10 23.69 -3.96
N GLY A 339 -21.65 22.84 -4.82
CA GLY A 339 -22.89 22.10 -4.57
C GLY A 339 -22.87 20.74 -5.25
N GLU A 340 -24.03 20.09 -5.21
CA GLU A 340 -24.27 18.83 -5.89
C GLU A 340 -24.09 18.98 -7.40
N LEU A 341 -23.47 17.99 -8.04
CA LEU A 341 -23.28 17.90 -9.48
C LEU A 341 -23.77 16.56 -10.00
N ARG A 342 -24.57 16.59 -11.07
CA ARG A 342 -25.01 15.39 -11.78
C ARG A 342 -24.92 15.59 -13.28
N LEU A 343 -24.41 14.58 -14.00
CA LEU A 343 -24.48 14.49 -15.45
C LEU A 343 -25.65 13.58 -15.84
N ALA A 344 -26.48 14.04 -16.76
CA ALA A 344 -27.56 13.24 -17.33
C ALA A 344 -27.42 13.14 -18.84
N ALA A 345 -27.76 11.96 -19.38
CA ALA A 345 -27.67 11.64 -20.79
C ALA A 345 -28.96 10.96 -21.28
N TRP A 346 -29.50 11.44 -22.40
CA TRP A 346 -30.72 10.90 -23.02
C TRP A 346 -30.46 10.41 -24.43
N ASP A 347 -31.22 9.40 -24.85
CA ASP A 347 -31.23 8.93 -26.23
C ASP A 347 -32.00 9.87 -27.19
N GLY A 348 -32.13 9.46 -28.44
CA GLY A 348 -32.85 10.23 -29.47
C GLY A 348 -34.37 10.31 -29.29
N GLU A 349 -34.94 9.49 -28.41
CA GLU A 349 -36.38 9.46 -28.09
C GLU A 349 -36.71 10.29 -26.84
N GLY A 350 -35.68 10.77 -26.12
CA GLY A 350 -35.83 11.53 -24.89
C GLY A 350 -35.89 10.67 -23.63
N THR A 351 -35.56 9.39 -23.73
CA THR A 351 -35.44 8.48 -22.57
C THR A 351 -34.10 8.73 -21.87
N LEU A 352 -34.13 8.92 -20.56
CA LEU A 352 -32.93 9.04 -19.75
C LEU A 352 -32.20 7.70 -19.70
N ARG A 353 -30.95 7.67 -20.16
CA ARG A 353 -30.13 6.45 -20.26
C ARG A 353 -29.06 6.37 -19.19
N ALA A 354 -28.50 7.51 -18.79
CA ALA A 354 -27.55 7.60 -17.70
C ALA A 354 -27.82 8.84 -16.85
N LEU A 355 -27.63 8.71 -15.55
CA LEU A 355 -27.57 9.79 -14.58
C LEU A 355 -26.43 9.43 -13.64
N THR A 356 -25.45 10.30 -13.44
CA THR A 356 -24.31 9.99 -12.57
C THR A 356 -23.77 11.26 -11.92
N GLY A 357 -23.07 11.15 -10.79
CA GLY A 357 -22.31 12.25 -10.23
C GLY A 357 -21.06 12.60 -11.01
N VAL A 358 -20.35 13.60 -10.50
CA VAL A 358 -19.23 14.23 -11.20
C VAL A 358 -18.04 14.39 -10.27
N GLN A 359 -16.96 13.68 -10.55
CA GLN A 359 -15.67 13.89 -9.90
C GLN A 359 -15.05 15.19 -10.40
N VAL A 360 -14.53 16.02 -9.48
CA VAL A 360 -14.07 17.39 -9.76
C VAL A 360 -12.56 17.71 -9.59
N PRO A 361 -11.63 16.77 -9.29
CA PRO A 361 -10.22 17.15 -9.10
C PRO A 361 -9.59 17.93 -10.27
N GLY A 362 -9.86 17.50 -11.50
CA GLY A 362 -9.25 18.10 -12.69
C GLY A 362 -9.61 19.57 -12.89
N VAL A 363 -10.91 19.90 -12.78
CA VAL A 363 -11.41 21.27 -12.88
C VAL A 363 -11.04 22.13 -11.68
N LEU A 364 -10.93 21.57 -10.47
CA LEU A 364 -10.42 22.30 -9.31
C LEU A 364 -8.99 22.77 -9.52
N ASP A 365 -8.14 21.89 -10.05
CA ASP A 365 -6.76 22.24 -10.40
C ASP A 365 -6.67 23.26 -11.55
N ASP A 366 -7.50 23.13 -12.59
CA ASP A 366 -7.54 24.07 -13.71
C ASP A 366 -7.95 25.48 -13.25
N VAL A 367 -8.96 25.58 -12.39
CA VAL A 367 -9.50 26.87 -11.92
C VAL A 367 -8.64 27.51 -10.83
N TYR A 368 -8.13 26.71 -9.89
CA TYR A 368 -7.48 27.18 -8.66
C TYR A 368 -6.02 26.78 -8.51
N GLY A 369 -5.63 25.58 -8.98
CA GLY A 369 -4.38 24.90 -8.64
C GLY A 369 -3.14 25.77 -8.81
N THR A 370 -2.95 26.39 -9.97
CA THR A 370 -1.78 27.26 -10.25
C THR A 370 -1.66 28.42 -9.26
N SER A 371 -2.77 29.06 -8.88
CA SER A 371 -2.75 30.17 -7.91
C SER A 371 -2.62 29.71 -6.47
N ALA A 372 -3.34 28.64 -6.11
CA ALA A 372 -3.33 28.06 -4.78
C ALA A 372 -1.95 27.48 -4.42
N GLN A 373 -1.24 26.92 -5.40
CA GLN A 373 0.10 26.35 -5.18
C GLN A 373 1.12 27.39 -4.69
N ARG A 374 0.93 28.67 -5.04
CA ARG A 374 1.79 29.80 -4.59
C ARG A 374 1.40 30.35 -3.21
N ARG A 375 0.27 29.94 -2.65
CA ARG A 375 -0.17 30.34 -1.32
C ARG A 375 0.61 29.55 -0.27
N THR A 376 1.03 30.21 0.81
CA THR A 376 1.42 29.52 2.04
C THR A 376 0.14 29.17 2.81
N LEU A 377 -0.09 27.87 3.04
CA LEU A 377 -1.23 27.34 3.77
C LEU A 377 -0.88 27.13 5.26
N GLY A 378 -1.89 26.85 6.08
CA GLY A 378 -1.77 26.72 7.52
C GLY A 378 -1.51 28.06 8.20
N VAL A 379 -0.74 28.02 9.29
CA VAL A 379 -0.47 29.19 10.15
C VAL A 379 0.86 29.84 9.77
N THR A 380 0.82 31.14 9.47
CA THR A 380 2.02 31.98 9.33
C THR A 380 1.99 33.11 10.35
N TRP A 381 3.16 33.63 10.71
CA TRP A 381 3.28 34.67 11.73
C TRP A 381 3.85 35.95 11.14
N THR A 382 3.28 37.11 11.49
CA THR A 382 3.80 38.42 11.12
C THR A 382 3.68 39.36 12.31
N HIS A 383 4.81 39.88 12.79
CA HIS A 383 4.87 40.71 14.01
C HIS A 383 4.14 40.08 15.22
N GLY A 384 4.26 38.75 15.37
CA GLY A 384 3.63 37.98 16.44
C GLY A 384 2.14 37.69 16.28
N ALA A 385 1.47 38.20 15.24
CA ALA A 385 0.08 37.89 14.94
C ALA A 385 -0.01 36.74 13.92
N PRO A 386 -0.89 35.74 14.14
CA PRO A 386 -1.08 34.65 13.18
C PRO A 386 -1.94 35.08 11.99
N ARG A 387 -1.64 34.53 10.83
CA ARG A 387 -2.47 34.54 9.62
C ARG A 387 -2.69 33.09 9.19
N LEU A 388 -3.94 32.70 9.06
CA LEU A 388 -4.34 31.36 8.70
C LEU A 388 -4.85 31.33 7.26
N ALA A 389 -4.55 30.25 6.54
CA ALA A 389 -5.06 30.00 5.20
C ALA A 389 -5.40 28.51 4.99
N LEU A 390 -6.67 28.21 4.73
CA LEU A 390 -7.18 26.89 4.39
C LEU A 390 -7.57 26.85 2.91
N TRP A 391 -7.12 25.86 2.14
CA TRP A 391 -7.61 25.66 0.77
C TRP A 391 -8.90 24.83 0.81
N ALA A 392 -10.04 25.46 0.54
CA ALA A 392 -11.35 24.83 0.55
C ALA A 392 -12.22 25.40 -0.58
N PRO A 393 -11.87 25.11 -1.85
CA PRO A 393 -12.46 25.78 -3.01
C PRO A 393 -13.95 25.45 -3.22
N THR A 394 -14.37 24.25 -2.81
CA THR A 394 -15.74 23.71 -2.88
C THR A 394 -16.59 24.10 -1.67
N ALA A 395 -15.98 24.60 -0.60
CA ALA A 395 -16.73 25.06 0.57
C ALA A 395 -17.65 26.22 0.20
N GLN A 396 -18.89 26.14 0.71
CA GLN A 396 -19.85 27.23 0.69
C GLN A 396 -19.49 28.27 1.73
N ASP A 397 -19.02 27.80 2.88
CA ASP A 397 -18.63 28.64 3.98
C ASP A 397 -17.50 28.06 4.83
N VAL A 398 -16.71 28.94 5.45
CA VAL A 398 -15.67 28.57 6.42
C VAL A 398 -15.63 29.62 7.53
N ASP A 399 -15.72 29.15 8.77
CA ASP A 399 -15.43 29.93 9.96
C ASP A 399 -14.30 29.27 10.77
N LEU A 400 -13.54 30.06 11.53
CA LEU A 400 -12.55 29.57 12.48
C LEU A 400 -13.17 29.53 13.89
N LEU A 401 -13.17 28.36 14.51
CA LEU A 401 -13.61 28.15 15.88
C LEU A 401 -12.42 28.30 16.84
N LEU A 402 -12.22 29.50 17.38
CA LEU A 402 -11.08 29.81 18.24
C LEU A 402 -11.41 29.63 19.72
N TYR A 403 -10.84 28.60 20.35
CA TYR A 403 -11.12 28.27 21.76
C TYR A 403 -10.45 29.24 22.73
N PRO A 404 -11.00 29.44 23.94
CA PRO A 404 -10.37 30.24 24.99
C PRO A 404 -8.94 29.76 25.30
N SER A 405 -8.08 30.63 25.82
CA SER A 405 -6.70 30.27 26.18
C SER A 405 -6.60 29.17 27.24
N SER A 406 -7.68 28.91 28.00
CA SER A 406 -7.78 27.76 28.92
C SER A 406 -7.99 26.42 28.22
N GLY A 407 -8.29 26.42 26.91
CA GLY A 407 -8.72 25.23 26.15
C GLY A 407 -10.15 24.76 26.45
N THR A 408 -10.78 25.28 27.51
CA THR A 408 -12.11 24.90 27.99
C THR A 408 -13.14 25.98 27.72
N GLY A 409 -14.37 25.57 27.36
CA GLY A 409 -15.49 26.46 27.04
C GLY A 409 -15.80 26.57 25.54
N ALA A 410 -16.82 27.35 25.20
CA ALA A 410 -17.27 27.53 23.83
C ALA A 410 -16.25 28.35 23.01
N PRO A 411 -16.00 27.98 21.73
CA PRO A 411 -15.10 28.74 20.88
C PRO A 411 -15.72 30.07 20.44
N GLN A 412 -14.86 31.04 20.18
CA GLN A 412 -15.22 32.24 19.44
C GLN A 412 -15.21 31.91 17.95
N ARG A 413 -16.36 32.01 17.28
CA ARG A 413 -16.44 31.92 15.81
C ARG A 413 -15.87 33.18 15.17
N VAL A 414 -14.88 33.03 14.30
CA VAL A 414 -14.25 34.12 13.54
C VAL A 414 -14.42 33.86 12.05
N ARG A 415 -15.00 34.82 11.34
CA ARG A 415 -15.29 34.70 9.92
C ARG A 415 -14.02 34.55 9.09
N ALA A 416 -13.94 33.51 8.25
CA ALA A 416 -12.90 33.43 7.23
C ALA A 416 -13.32 34.14 5.95
N HIS A 417 -12.33 34.67 5.23
CA HIS A 417 -12.55 35.40 3.98
C HIS A 417 -12.05 34.58 2.79
N ARG A 418 -12.96 34.25 1.87
CA ARG A 418 -12.64 33.55 0.62
C ARG A 418 -11.84 34.43 -0.34
N ALA A 419 -10.74 33.89 -0.85
CA ALA A 419 -9.90 34.50 -1.87
C ALA A 419 -10.16 33.87 -3.26
N SER A 420 -9.64 34.52 -4.31
CA SER A 420 -9.84 34.10 -5.71
C SER A 420 -9.13 32.78 -6.09
N ASP A 421 -8.18 32.34 -5.27
CA ASP A 421 -7.45 31.08 -5.43
C ASP A 421 -8.13 29.90 -4.71
N GLY A 422 -9.35 30.09 -4.18
CA GLY A 422 -10.09 29.06 -3.46
C GLY A 422 -9.71 28.92 -1.98
N THR A 423 -8.79 29.75 -1.48
CA THR A 423 -8.39 29.73 -0.06
C THR A 423 -9.30 30.59 0.81
N TRP A 424 -9.45 30.22 2.08
CA TRP A 424 -10.15 30.96 3.11
C TRP A 424 -9.14 31.44 4.14
N THR A 425 -9.16 32.73 4.44
CA THR A 425 -8.13 33.38 5.24
C THR A 425 -8.68 34.06 6.49
N VAL A 426 -7.94 33.95 7.59
CA VAL A 426 -8.24 34.63 8.86
C VAL A 426 -7.00 35.38 9.33
N ALA A 427 -7.18 36.62 9.76
CA ALA A 427 -6.14 37.40 10.42
C ALA A 427 -6.41 37.42 11.93
N GLY A 428 -5.46 36.94 12.71
CA GLY A 428 -5.53 36.91 14.16
C GLY A 428 -4.87 38.11 14.84
N SER A 429 -4.72 38.01 16.15
CA SER A 429 -3.97 38.95 16.97
C SER A 429 -2.88 38.24 17.78
N PRO A 430 -1.85 38.92 18.28
CA PRO A 430 -0.77 38.26 19.03
C PRO A 430 -1.22 37.46 20.26
N SER A 431 -2.37 37.80 20.85
CA SER A 431 -2.95 37.03 21.98
C SER A 431 -3.48 35.66 21.59
N TRP A 432 -3.52 35.33 20.29
CA TRP A 432 -3.97 34.03 19.81
C TRP A 432 -2.92 32.94 19.92
N ARG A 433 -1.67 33.31 20.22
CA ARG A 433 -0.58 32.38 20.43
C ARG A 433 -0.97 31.26 21.40
N ASN A 434 -0.68 30.02 21.01
CA ASN A 434 -0.99 28.78 21.73
C ASN A 434 -2.48 28.50 21.98
N ARG A 435 -3.40 29.28 21.39
CA ARG A 435 -4.83 28.94 21.44
C ARG A 435 -5.12 27.79 20.49
N GLN A 436 -6.11 26.98 20.87
CA GLN A 436 -6.62 25.86 20.08
C GLN A 436 -7.67 26.34 19.08
N TYR A 437 -7.78 25.68 17.94
CA TYR A 437 -8.78 25.99 16.93
C TYR A 437 -9.22 24.78 16.10
N LEU A 438 -10.38 24.92 15.47
CA LEU A 438 -10.88 24.09 14.38
C LEU A 438 -11.39 25.01 13.26
N TYR A 439 -11.51 24.50 12.04
CA TYR A 439 -12.34 25.12 11.02
C TYR A 439 -13.73 24.49 11.05
N GLU A 440 -14.77 25.32 10.98
CA GLU A 440 -16.15 24.90 10.69
C GLU A 440 -16.36 25.09 9.18
N VAL A 441 -16.36 24.00 8.42
CA VAL A 441 -16.41 23.98 6.95
C VAL A 441 -17.78 23.51 6.50
N LYS A 442 -18.54 24.37 5.82
CA LYS A 442 -19.81 24.00 5.19
C LYS A 442 -19.58 23.63 3.72
N VAL A 443 -19.76 22.37 3.35
CA VAL A 443 -19.36 21.84 2.04
C VAL A 443 -20.28 20.71 1.58
N TYR A 444 -20.48 20.57 0.27
CA TYR A 444 -21.17 19.41 -0.29
C TYR A 444 -20.25 18.18 -0.27
N ALA A 445 -20.72 17.07 0.31
CA ALA A 445 -20.02 15.80 0.34
C ALA A 445 -20.71 14.80 -0.60
N PRO A 446 -20.06 14.37 -1.70
CA PRO A 446 -20.63 13.38 -2.61
C PRO A 446 -21.00 12.06 -1.91
N THR A 447 -20.17 11.62 -0.96
CA THR A 447 -20.37 10.39 -0.18
C THR A 447 -21.65 10.35 0.64
N THR A 448 -22.21 11.49 1.03
CA THR A 448 -23.50 11.57 1.74
C THR A 448 -24.63 12.14 0.88
N GLY A 449 -24.30 12.69 -0.29
CA GLY A 449 -25.23 13.41 -1.15
C GLY A 449 -25.77 14.70 -0.53
N ARG A 450 -25.13 15.25 0.52
CA ARG A 450 -25.66 16.39 1.31
C ARG A 450 -24.63 17.51 1.48
N VAL A 451 -25.13 18.67 1.89
CA VAL A 451 -24.28 19.77 2.37
C VAL A 451 -24.02 19.60 3.86
N GLU A 452 -22.80 19.16 4.19
CA GLU A 452 -22.33 18.91 5.55
C GLU A 452 -21.77 20.17 6.20
N THR A 453 -21.67 20.17 7.53
CA THR A 453 -20.94 21.18 8.31
C THR A 453 -19.93 20.46 9.20
N ASN A 454 -18.65 20.62 8.88
CA ASN A 454 -17.55 19.88 9.47
C ASN A 454 -16.72 20.75 10.40
N ASP A 455 -16.65 20.37 11.67
CA ASP A 455 -15.60 20.83 12.58
C ASP A 455 -14.38 19.94 12.37
N VAL A 456 -13.31 20.52 11.81
CA VAL A 456 -12.13 19.78 11.36
C VAL A 456 -10.85 20.53 11.70
N THR A 457 -9.79 19.79 12.00
CA THR A 457 -8.43 20.32 12.20
C THR A 457 -7.85 20.89 10.91
N ASP A 458 -6.81 21.70 11.03
CA ASP A 458 -6.06 22.21 9.88
C ASP A 458 -5.20 21.09 9.27
N PRO A 459 -5.33 20.78 7.96
CA PRO A 459 -4.41 19.85 7.28
C PRO A 459 -2.93 20.25 7.37
N TYR A 460 -2.64 21.54 7.62
CA TYR A 460 -1.30 22.10 7.82
C TYR A 460 -0.98 22.35 9.31
N SER A 461 -1.61 21.59 10.22
CA SER A 461 -1.29 21.63 11.65
C SER A 461 0.17 21.26 11.89
N VAL A 462 0.89 22.11 12.62
CA VAL A 462 2.27 21.85 13.08
C VAL A 462 2.33 21.46 14.57
N ALA A 463 1.19 21.57 15.25
CA ALA A 463 1.00 21.24 16.65
C ALA A 463 -0.49 21.01 16.92
N LEU A 464 -0.78 20.06 17.80
CA LEU A 464 -2.11 19.54 18.06
C LEU A 464 -2.34 19.42 19.57
N THR A 465 -3.60 19.37 19.99
CA THR A 465 -3.95 18.90 21.33
C THR A 465 -3.84 17.37 21.39
N THR A 466 -3.82 16.81 22.59
CA THR A 466 -3.89 15.37 22.83
C THR A 466 -5.01 14.71 22.00
N ASN A 467 -4.68 13.60 21.34
CA ASN A 467 -5.50 12.84 20.38
C ASN A 467 -5.94 13.64 19.17
N SER A 468 -5.18 14.68 18.82
CA SER A 468 -5.36 15.46 17.59
C SER A 468 -6.76 16.03 17.41
N THR A 469 -7.45 16.25 18.53
CA THR A 469 -8.84 16.73 18.55
C THR A 469 -8.98 18.19 18.14
N ARG A 470 -7.90 18.98 18.21
CA ARG A 470 -7.82 20.40 17.80
C ARG A 470 -6.41 20.78 17.34
N SER A 471 -6.34 21.69 16.38
CA SER A 471 -5.10 22.35 15.97
C SER A 471 -4.67 23.41 16.99
N VAL A 472 -3.38 23.69 17.11
CA VAL A 472 -2.83 24.70 18.04
C VAL A 472 -2.02 25.75 17.30
N LEU A 473 -2.26 27.03 17.60
CA LEU A 473 -1.56 28.17 17.01
C LEU A 473 -0.13 28.29 17.54
N VAL A 474 0.80 27.50 16.97
CA VAL A 474 2.23 27.49 17.29
C VAL A 474 3.04 28.14 16.16
N GLY A 475 4.10 28.87 16.53
CA GLY A 475 5.13 29.35 15.61
C GLY A 475 6.40 28.55 15.80
N LEU A 476 6.84 27.82 14.77
CA LEU A 476 8.01 26.94 14.83
C LEU A 476 9.35 27.70 14.99
N ASP A 477 9.35 29.02 14.76
CA ASP A 477 10.47 29.95 14.98
C ASP A 477 10.55 30.48 16.43
N ASP A 478 9.68 30.01 17.33
CA ASP A 478 9.79 30.33 18.75
C ASP A 478 11.01 29.66 19.38
N ARG A 479 11.89 30.47 19.94
CA ARG A 479 13.07 30.03 20.68
C ARG A 479 12.76 29.12 21.87
N SER A 480 11.57 29.19 22.46
CA SER A 480 11.21 28.25 23.53
C SER A 480 11.02 26.82 23.01
N LEU A 481 10.86 26.64 21.70
CA LEU A 481 10.74 25.35 21.03
C LEU A 481 12.06 24.91 20.40
N GLU A 482 13.17 25.58 20.70
CA GLU A 482 14.51 25.27 20.18
C GLU A 482 15.40 24.76 21.32
N PRO A 483 15.39 23.44 21.61
CA PRO A 483 16.31 22.85 22.57
C PRO A 483 17.75 23.22 22.26
N SER A 484 18.49 23.55 23.30
CA SER A 484 19.80 24.17 23.15
C SER A 484 20.83 23.29 22.43
N GLN A 485 20.70 21.97 22.54
CA GLN A 485 21.51 20.99 21.81
C GLN A 485 21.15 21.00 20.32
N TRP A 486 19.88 20.82 19.95
CA TRP A 486 19.40 20.90 18.56
C TRP A 486 19.78 22.21 17.85
N ALA A 487 19.67 23.34 18.55
CA ALA A 487 20.00 24.64 17.97
C ALA A 487 21.50 24.76 17.60
N ARG A 488 22.40 24.14 18.38
CA ARG A 488 23.85 24.29 18.26
C ARG A 488 24.56 23.13 17.55
N THR A 489 23.99 21.93 17.59
CA THR A 489 24.56 20.76 16.93
C THR A 489 24.33 20.87 15.42
N ALA A 490 25.40 20.68 14.65
CA ALA A 490 25.32 20.59 13.20
C ALA A 490 24.95 19.16 12.80
N SER A 491 24.18 19.02 11.71
CA SER A 491 23.93 17.72 11.10
C SER A 491 25.25 17.02 10.74
N PRO A 492 25.40 15.71 11.05
CA PRO A 492 26.53 14.91 10.60
C PRO A 492 26.64 14.90 9.07
N ARG A 493 27.88 14.92 8.55
CA ARG A 493 28.12 14.93 7.10
C ARG A 493 28.41 13.53 6.57
N VAL A 494 27.61 13.09 5.62
CA VAL A 494 27.91 11.97 4.72
C VAL A 494 28.25 12.57 3.36
N ALA A 495 29.43 12.25 2.82
CA ALA A 495 29.95 12.93 1.63
C ALA A 495 29.28 12.45 0.34
N ASP A 496 28.93 11.16 0.30
CA ASP A 496 28.32 10.47 -0.83
C ASP A 496 27.21 9.55 -0.29
N PRO A 497 25.98 9.57 -0.84
CA PRO A 497 24.90 8.72 -0.38
C PRO A 497 25.26 7.23 -0.32
N THR A 498 26.10 6.72 -1.23
CA THR A 498 26.54 5.31 -1.25
C THR A 498 27.34 4.88 -0.01
N GLN A 499 27.78 5.82 0.82
CA GLN A 499 28.43 5.58 2.10
C GLN A 499 27.44 5.40 3.25
N GLN A 500 26.15 5.65 3.03
CA GLN A 500 25.17 5.56 4.10
C GLN A 500 24.98 4.12 4.56
N THR A 501 25.03 3.97 5.88
CA THR A 501 24.63 2.78 6.61
C THR A 501 23.49 3.21 7.53
N ILE A 502 22.31 2.66 7.27
CA ILE A 502 21.03 3.10 7.81
C ILE A 502 20.52 2.05 8.80
N TYR A 503 20.03 2.51 9.94
CA TYR A 503 19.45 1.67 11.00
C TYR A 503 18.00 2.08 11.20
N GLU A 504 17.07 1.21 10.82
CA GLU A 504 15.63 1.45 10.87
C GLU A 504 15.08 1.15 12.27
N LEU A 505 14.49 2.15 12.94
CA LEU A 505 14.17 2.11 14.36
C LEU A 505 12.80 2.75 14.67
N SER A 506 11.98 2.07 15.47
CA SER A 506 10.81 2.69 16.11
C SER A 506 11.21 3.46 17.37
N VAL A 507 10.60 4.64 17.57
CA VAL A 507 10.77 5.43 18.81
C VAL A 507 10.35 4.63 20.04
N ARG A 508 9.32 3.79 19.90
CA ARG A 508 8.82 2.95 20.97
C ARG A 508 9.76 1.78 21.25
N ASP A 509 10.11 1.01 20.22
CA ASP A 509 11.05 -0.12 20.31
C ASP A 509 12.38 0.28 20.94
N PHE A 510 12.82 1.52 20.68
CA PHE A 510 14.06 2.04 21.22
C PHE A 510 14.13 2.01 22.75
N SER A 511 13.02 2.21 23.45
CA SER A 511 13.11 2.48 24.90
C SER A 511 11.94 2.01 25.76
N ALA A 512 10.84 1.52 25.19
CA ALA A 512 9.66 1.11 25.96
C ALA A 512 10.00 0.14 27.09
N THR A 513 10.90 -0.81 26.81
CA THR A 513 11.32 -1.86 27.75
C THR A 513 12.71 -1.67 28.35
N ASP A 514 13.42 -0.59 28.01
CA ASP A 514 14.78 -0.33 28.53
C ASP A 514 14.70 0.18 29.99
N PRO A 515 15.11 -0.63 31.00
CA PRO A 515 15.00 -0.24 32.39
C PRO A 515 15.96 0.90 32.77
N THR A 516 17.03 1.14 31.98
CA THR A 516 18.02 2.20 32.21
C THR A 516 17.50 3.57 31.79
N VAL A 517 16.46 3.62 30.95
CA VAL A 517 15.72 4.84 30.64
C VAL A 517 14.76 5.16 31.80
N PRO A 518 14.69 6.43 32.26
CA PRO A 518 13.70 6.85 33.25
C PRO A 518 12.28 6.49 32.80
N ALA A 519 11.47 5.92 33.70
CA ALA A 519 10.16 5.37 33.35
C ALA A 519 9.23 6.35 32.58
N ALA A 520 9.26 7.64 32.93
CA ALA A 520 8.46 8.66 32.26
C ALA A 520 8.89 8.93 30.80
N LEU A 521 10.13 8.59 30.42
CA LEU A 521 10.69 8.81 29.09
C LEU A 521 10.68 7.55 28.22
N ARG A 522 10.29 6.39 28.75
CA ARG A 522 10.22 5.15 27.96
C ARG A 522 9.18 5.28 26.85
N GLY A 523 9.57 4.87 25.65
CA GLY A 523 8.80 5.02 24.42
C GLY A 523 8.53 6.48 24.02
N THR A 524 9.47 7.39 24.29
CA THR A 524 9.35 8.82 23.94
C THR A 524 10.56 9.33 23.15
N TYR A 525 10.41 10.48 22.50
CA TYR A 525 11.52 11.25 21.93
C TYR A 525 12.61 11.56 22.98
N GLY A 526 12.22 11.81 24.23
CA GLY A 526 13.15 12.15 25.31
C GLY A 526 14.13 11.03 25.67
N ALA A 527 13.83 9.77 25.34
CA ALA A 527 14.72 8.64 25.59
C ALA A 527 16.07 8.78 24.87
N PHE A 528 16.07 9.32 23.64
CA PHE A 528 17.28 9.50 22.84
C PHE A 528 18.26 10.53 23.44
N ALA A 529 17.77 11.42 24.31
CA ALA A 529 18.59 12.43 24.98
C ALA A 529 19.07 12.02 26.38
N THR A 530 18.85 10.76 26.78
CA THR A 530 19.25 10.21 28.08
C THR A 530 20.35 9.16 27.90
N THR A 531 21.33 9.11 28.82
CA THR A 531 22.27 7.97 28.86
C THR A 531 21.52 6.70 29.27
N SER A 532 21.55 5.70 28.39
CA SER A 532 20.87 4.41 28.55
C SER A 532 21.63 3.33 27.77
N ASP A 533 21.30 2.07 27.99
CA ASP A 533 21.85 0.95 27.23
C ASP A 533 21.61 1.16 25.72
N GLY A 534 20.41 1.59 25.32
CA GLY A 534 20.09 1.92 23.93
C GLY A 534 20.94 3.05 23.33
N THR A 535 21.16 4.16 24.04
CA THR A 535 22.01 5.25 23.50
C THR A 535 23.49 4.91 23.49
N GLU A 536 23.98 4.13 24.47
CA GLU A 536 25.35 3.63 24.46
C GLU A 536 25.58 2.66 23.28
N HIS A 537 24.61 1.81 22.99
CA HIS A 537 24.63 0.91 21.86
C HIS A 537 24.66 1.67 20.52
N LEU A 538 23.77 2.66 20.32
CA LEU A 538 23.79 3.50 19.10
C LEU A 538 25.11 4.25 18.91
N ARG A 539 25.72 4.78 20.00
CA ARG A 539 27.05 5.41 19.93
C ARG A 539 28.14 4.42 19.53
N ALA A 540 28.05 3.16 19.98
CA ALA A 540 29.00 2.11 19.59
C ALA A 540 28.89 1.80 18.09
N LEU A 541 27.67 1.67 17.57
CA LEU A 541 27.41 1.50 16.13
C LEU A 541 27.89 2.70 15.31
N ALA A 542 27.59 3.93 15.74
CA ALA A 542 28.06 5.16 15.10
C ALA A 542 29.60 5.22 15.02
N LYS A 543 30.28 4.85 16.12
CA LYS A 543 31.73 4.75 16.16
C LYS A 543 32.27 3.68 15.20
N ALA A 544 31.57 2.55 15.06
CA ALA A 544 31.93 1.49 14.13
C ALA A 544 31.75 1.90 12.66
N GLY A 545 30.76 2.73 12.35
CA GLY A 545 30.55 3.27 11.01
C GLY A 545 29.09 3.44 10.61
N LEU A 546 28.13 3.26 11.54
CA LEU A 546 26.73 3.60 11.30
C LEU A 546 26.62 5.12 11.07
N THR A 547 25.88 5.55 10.05
CA THR A 547 25.76 6.98 9.71
C THR A 547 24.39 7.56 9.98
N THR A 548 23.34 6.74 9.95
CA THR A 548 21.96 7.22 9.83
C THR A 548 21.01 6.35 10.67
N VAL A 549 20.11 7.00 11.40
CA VAL A 549 18.91 6.36 11.97
C VAL A 549 17.72 6.76 11.11
N HIS A 550 17.02 5.77 10.56
CA HIS A 550 15.72 5.93 9.91
C HIS A 550 14.65 5.63 10.94
N LEU A 551 13.89 6.64 11.32
CA LEU A 551 12.77 6.50 12.24
C LEU A 551 11.52 6.08 11.47
N GLN A 552 10.88 5.00 11.92
CA GLN A 552 9.48 4.67 11.57
C GLN A 552 8.56 5.89 11.80
N PRO A 553 7.30 5.89 11.32
CA PRO A 553 6.41 7.04 11.39
C PRO A 553 6.47 7.84 12.70
N THR A 554 6.79 9.13 12.56
CA THR A 554 6.87 10.09 13.68
C THR A 554 6.05 11.36 13.44
N PHE A 555 5.35 11.44 12.30
CA PHE A 555 4.23 12.35 12.12
C PHE A 555 3.01 11.85 12.93
N ASP A 556 2.03 12.71 13.16
CA ASP A 556 0.80 12.39 13.88
C ASP A 556 -0.04 11.32 13.14
N PHE A 557 -0.26 10.18 13.80
CA PHE A 557 -1.01 9.05 13.28
C PHE A 557 -2.20 8.66 14.17
N ALA A 558 -3.16 7.93 13.59
CA ALA A 558 -4.48 7.74 14.19
C ALA A 558 -4.60 6.57 15.17
N SER A 559 -3.67 5.61 15.13
CA SER A 559 -3.82 4.27 15.71
C SER A 559 -3.36 4.11 17.16
N VAL A 560 -2.82 5.17 17.80
CA VAL A 560 -2.44 5.15 19.22
C VAL A 560 -3.10 6.32 19.95
N ASN A 561 -3.71 6.02 21.11
CA ASN A 561 -4.23 7.07 21.99
C ASN A 561 -3.05 7.83 22.64
N GLU A 562 -2.93 9.13 22.36
CA GLU A 562 -1.91 10.02 22.91
C GLU A 562 -2.07 10.26 24.43
N ASP A 563 -3.27 10.02 25.00
CA ASP A 563 -3.47 10.03 26.45
C ASP A 563 -2.97 8.72 27.06
N ARG A 564 -1.73 8.76 27.55
CA ARG A 564 -1.07 7.63 28.22
C ARG A 564 -1.87 7.03 29.39
N SER A 565 -2.78 7.78 30.01
CA SER A 565 -3.61 7.25 31.10
C SER A 565 -4.76 6.36 30.60
N GLN A 566 -5.06 6.39 29.30
CA GLN A 566 -6.09 5.58 28.65
C GLN A 566 -5.52 4.39 27.86
N GLN A 567 -4.21 4.38 27.62
CA GLN A 567 -3.52 3.23 27.05
C GLN A 567 -3.62 2.03 27.99
N LYS A 568 -3.98 0.87 27.44
CA LYS A 568 -4.08 -0.38 28.19
C LYS A 568 -2.75 -1.12 28.16
N SER A 569 -2.54 -1.98 29.14
CA SER A 569 -1.49 -2.99 29.13
C SER A 569 -2.15 -4.36 29.19
N PRO A 570 -1.50 -5.42 28.66
CA PRO A 570 -1.99 -6.77 28.82
C PRO A 570 -2.26 -7.09 30.31
N VAL A 571 -3.34 -7.80 30.59
CA VAL A 571 -3.69 -8.18 31.98
C VAL A 571 -2.66 -9.16 32.55
N CYS A 572 -2.04 -9.97 31.68
CA CYS A 572 -0.95 -10.83 32.07
C CYS A 572 0.30 -10.01 32.37
N THR A 573 0.93 -10.28 33.50
CA THR A 573 2.24 -9.73 33.85
C THR A 573 3.32 -10.31 32.93
N ASP A 574 4.44 -9.59 32.77
CA ASP A 574 5.62 -10.12 32.06
C ASP A 574 6.09 -11.48 32.62
N SER A 575 5.95 -11.68 33.93
CA SER A 575 6.28 -12.95 34.58
C SER A 575 5.32 -14.08 34.21
N GLU A 576 4.03 -13.78 33.97
CA GLU A 576 3.06 -14.76 33.51
C GLU A 576 3.27 -15.08 32.04
N LEU A 577 3.47 -14.06 31.19
CA LEU A 577 3.79 -14.24 29.77
C LEU A 577 5.06 -15.07 29.59
N ALA A 578 6.11 -14.80 30.39
CA ALA A 578 7.35 -15.57 30.38
C ALA A 578 7.22 -16.99 30.97
N SER A 579 6.14 -17.28 31.71
CA SER A 579 5.89 -18.61 32.29
C SER A 579 5.24 -19.59 31.32
N TYR A 580 4.60 -19.09 30.26
CA TYR A 580 4.02 -19.91 29.22
C TYR A 580 5.10 -20.57 28.37
N ALA A 581 4.74 -21.69 27.72
CA ALA A 581 5.65 -22.37 26.81
C ALA A 581 6.03 -21.44 25.64
N PRO A 582 7.28 -21.50 25.14
CA PRO A 582 7.75 -20.61 24.09
C PRO A 582 7.01 -20.77 22.75
N ASP A 583 6.32 -21.89 22.55
CA ASP A 583 5.48 -22.24 21.39
C ASP A 583 3.96 -22.19 21.70
N SER A 584 3.59 -21.57 22.83
CA SER A 584 2.19 -21.40 23.24
C SER A 584 1.52 -20.23 22.50
N ASP A 585 0.21 -20.33 22.30
CA ASP A 585 -0.65 -19.26 21.78
C ASP A 585 -1.20 -18.33 22.88
N GLN A 586 -0.87 -18.60 24.14
CA GLN A 586 -1.37 -17.82 25.29
C GLN A 586 -0.78 -16.41 25.35
N GLN A 587 0.47 -16.22 24.93
CA GLN A 587 1.12 -14.91 24.89
C GLN A 587 0.41 -13.98 23.91
N GLN A 588 0.25 -14.41 22.64
CA GLN A 588 -0.45 -13.60 21.64
C GLN A 588 -1.92 -13.38 21.99
N ALA A 589 -2.59 -14.35 22.63
CA ALA A 589 -3.96 -14.15 23.08
C ALA A 589 -4.06 -13.04 24.13
N CYS A 590 -3.09 -12.94 25.03
CA CYS A 590 -3.08 -11.91 26.07
C CYS A 590 -2.64 -10.54 25.54
N VAL A 591 -1.63 -10.49 24.68
CA VAL A 591 -1.18 -9.25 24.02
C VAL A 591 -2.27 -8.72 23.08
N GLY A 592 -2.82 -9.60 22.23
CA GLY A 592 -3.87 -9.27 21.27
C GLY A 592 -5.18 -8.78 21.91
N ALA A 593 -5.45 -9.12 23.17
CA ALA A 593 -6.62 -8.62 23.89
C ALA A 593 -6.63 -7.10 24.11
N VAL A 594 -5.48 -6.43 23.95
CA VAL A 594 -5.35 -4.98 24.11
C VAL A 594 -4.73 -4.27 22.92
N ALA A 595 -4.36 -4.98 21.83
CA ALA A 595 -3.59 -4.43 20.69
C ALA A 595 -4.12 -3.07 20.20
N ASP A 596 -5.41 -2.96 19.90
CA ASP A 596 -6.02 -1.70 19.40
C ASP A 596 -6.21 -0.60 20.46
N SER A 597 -5.70 -0.81 21.66
CA SER A 597 -5.85 0.11 22.79
C SER A 597 -4.62 0.20 23.68
N ASP A 598 -3.51 -0.43 23.31
CA ASP A 598 -2.24 -0.28 24.00
C ASP A 598 -1.52 0.98 23.49
N ALA A 599 -0.21 1.02 23.66
CA ALA A 599 0.59 2.19 23.33
C ALA A 599 1.50 1.94 22.10
N TYR A 600 1.23 0.89 21.33
CA TYR A 600 2.07 0.38 20.27
C TYR A 600 1.34 0.37 18.92
N ASN A 601 1.92 1.05 17.94
CA ASN A 601 1.70 0.80 16.52
C ASN A 601 2.99 1.20 15.79
N TRP A 602 3.21 0.71 14.56
CA TRP A 602 4.26 1.28 13.71
C TRP A 602 3.93 2.72 13.28
N GLY A 603 2.64 3.06 13.13
CA GLY A 603 2.17 4.41 12.85
C GLY A 603 1.99 4.73 11.36
N TYR A 604 1.90 3.72 10.50
CA TYR A 604 1.55 3.88 9.06
C TYR A 604 0.05 4.18 8.89
N ASP A 605 -0.49 5.10 9.69
CA ASP A 605 -1.91 5.46 9.76
C ASP A 605 -2.08 7.00 9.78
N PRO A 606 -1.72 7.72 8.70
CA PRO A 606 -1.50 9.16 8.77
C PRO A 606 -2.77 9.95 9.10
N LEU A 607 -2.63 10.89 10.05
CA LEU A 607 -3.67 11.84 10.42
C LEU A 607 -3.25 13.29 10.11
N HIS A 608 -2.06 13.74 10.56
CA HIS A 608 -1.47 15.03 10.18
C HIS A 608 0.02 14.93 9.85
N TYR A 609 0.36 15.12 8.57
CA TYR A 609 1.75 14.97 8.09
C TYR A 609 2.77 15.97 8.64
N LEU A 610 2.36 17.13 9.17
CA LEU A 610 3.26 18.24 9.53
C LEU A 610 3.47 18.40 11.04
N ALA A 611 2.83 17.56 11.86
CA ALA A 611 2.93 17.57 13.31
C ALA A 611 3.63 16.30 13.81
N PRO A 612 4.51 16.37 14.81
CA PRO A 612 5.02 15.18 15.47
C PRO A 612 3.91 14.39 16.17
N GLU A 613 4.08 13.08 16.24
CA GLU A 613 3.22 12.16 16.99
C GLU A 613 3.19 12.53 18.49
N GLY A 614 1.99 12.64 19.07
CA GLY A 614 1.84 13.03 20.47
C GLY A 614 2.07 11.89 21.45
N SER A 615 1.78 10.63 21.10
CA SER A 615 2.01 9.49 22.00
C SER A 615 3.50 9.27 22.33
N TYR A 616 4.39 9.71 21.45
CA TYR A 616 5.85 9.73 21.65
C TYR A 616 6.35 10.96 22.42
N ALA A 617 5.49 11.92 22.75
CA ALA A 617 5.80 13.02 23.66
C ALA A 617 5.37 12.71 25.09
N VAL A 618 6.13 13.19 26.07
CA VAL A 618 5.71 13.21 27.48
C VAL A 618 4.58 14.22 27.66
N HIS A 619 4.65 15.34 26.93
CA HIS A 619 3.63 16.37 26.91
C HIS A 619 3.07 16.53 25.48
N PRO A 620 2.01 15.78 25.12
CA PRO A 620 1.46 15.80 23.77
C PRO A 620 0.83 17.15 23.40
N ASP A 621 0.37 17.96 24.35
CA ASP A 621 -0.35 19.21 24.01
C ASP A 621 0.55 20.32 23.44
N GLY A 622 0.18 20.81 22.25
CA GLY A 622 0.68 22.04 21.66
C GLY A 622 2.15 21.96 21.24
N GLY A 623 2.92 23.02 21.50
CA GLY A 623 4.31 23.12 21.04
C GLY A 623 5.29 22.18 21.77
N SER A 624 4.89 21.53 22.87
CA SER A 624 5.80 20.67 23.64
C SER A 624 6.33 19.50 22.83
N ARG A 625 5.46 18.81 22.05
CA ARG A 625 5.87 17.73 21.15
C ARG A 625 6.90 18.16 20.09
N VAL A 626 6.82 19.41 19.62
CA VAL A 626 7.81 20.01 18.70
C VAL A 626 9.19 20.10 19.36
N ALA A 627 9.24 20.60 20.60
CA ALA A 627 10.50 20.72 21.34
C ALA A 627 11.09 19.35 21.72
N GLU A 628 10.24 18.37 22.05
CA GLU A 628 10.67 17.01 22.37
C GLU A 628 11.22 16.28 21.13
N PHE A 629 10.56 16.37 19.97
CA PHE A 629 11.09 15.83 18.72
C PHE A 629 12.44 16.46 18.35
N ARG A 630 12.55 17.80 18.42
CA ARG A 630 13.83 18.49 18.19
C ARG A 630 14.91 18.05 19.17
N THR A 631 14.54 17.72 20.40
CA THR A 631 15.48 17.19 21.41
C THR A 631 16.08 15.85 20.96
N MET A 632 15.26 14.93 20.46
CA MET A 632 15.73 13.66 19.87
C MET A 632 16.69 13.90 18.69
N VAL A 633 16.31 14.74 17.72
CA VAL A 633 17.17 15.05 16.55
C VAL A 633 18.52 15.62 16.99
N GLY A 634 18.50 16.58 17.92
CA GLY A 634 19.72 17.19 18.45
C GLY A 634 20.63 16.20 19.20
N ALA A 635 20.03 15.18 19.84
CA ALA A 635 20.77 14.11 20.52
C ALA A 635 21.43 13.16 19.52
N LEU A 636 20.68 12.66 18.53
CA LEU A 636 21.19 11.79 17.47
C LEU A 636 22.32 12.47 16.67
N HIS A 637 22.13 13.75 16.30
CA HIS A 637 23.20 14.52 15.64
C HIS A 637 24.46 14.64 16.49
N ALA A 638 24.31 14.81 17.82
CA ALA A 638 25.45 14.94 18.73
C ALA A 638 26.22 13.61 18.89
N ASP A 639 25.52 12.49 18.71
CA ASP A 639 26.09 11.14 18.68
C ASP A 639 26.65 10.77 17.28
N GLY A 640 26.58 11.69 16.31
CA GLY A 640 27.17 11.52 14.98
C GLY A 640 26.26 10.82 13.97
N LEU A 641 24.97 10.67 14.29
CA LEU A 641 23.98 9.99 13.45
C LEU A 641 23.06 11.00 12.77
N ARG A 642 22.87 10.86 11.46
CA ARG A 642 21.80 11.53 10.71
C ARG A 642 20.43 10.98 11.09
N VAL A 643 19.39 11.76 10.88
CA VAL A 643 18.00 11.37 11.09
C VAL A 643 17.26 11.36 9.76
N VAL A 644 16.77 10.19 9.37
CA VAL A 644 15.76 10.01 8.33
C VAL A 644 14.42 9.78 9.00
N VAL A 645 13.34 10.34 8.45
CA VAL A 645 11.97 10.03 8.87
C VAL A 645 11.23 9.29 7.77
N ASP A 646 10.36 8.38 8.18
CA ASP A 646 9.38 7.74 7.30
C ASP A 646 8.21 8.68 7.01
N GLU A 647 7.85 8.80 5.74
CA GLU A 647 6.76 9.65 5.26
C GLU A 647 5.77 8.81 4.45
N VAL A 648 4.48 8.90 4.81
CA VAL A 648 3.42 8.03 4.31
C VAL A 648 2.37 8.83 3.56
N PHE A 649 2.76 9.49 2.47
CA PHE A 649 1.85 10.32 1.68
C PHE A 649 0.93 9.53 0.75
N ASN A 650 1.10 8.20 0.66
CA ASN A 650 0.38 7.36 -0.28
C ASN A 650 -1.08 7.07 0.15
N HIS A 651 -1.40 7.23 1.43
CA HIS A 651 -2.77 7.10 1.95
C HIS A 651 -3.02 7.98 3.20
N THR A 652 -4.27 8.07 3.63
CA THR A 652 -4.67 8.49 5.00
C THR A 652 -5.36 7.34 5.73
N SER A 653 -5.44 7.41 7.05
CA SER A 653 -6.15 6.42 7.87
C SER A 653 -7.65 6.36 7.57
N ALA A 654 -8.27 7.50 7.29
CA ALA A 654 -9.70 7.61 7.00
C ALA A 654 -10.01 8.65 5.90
N SER A 655 -11.21 8.57 5.33
CA SER A 655 -11.74 9.44 4.27
C SER A 655 -13.23 9.74 4.50
N GLY A 656 -13.89 10.45 3.59
CA GLY A 656 -15.31 10.76 3.71
C GLY A 656 -15.62 11.61 4.94
N GLN A 657 -16.73 11.27 5.61
CA GLN A 657 -17.18 11.95 6.83
C GLN A 657 -16.76 11.22 8.12
N ASP A 658 -15.81 10.30 8.03
CA ASP A 658 -15.25 9.64 9.21
C ASP A 658 -14.67 10.69 10.19
N PRO A 659 -14.82 10.53 11.52
CA PRO A 659 -14.27 11.47 12.50
C PRO A 659 -12.75 11.68 12.40
N GLN A 660 -11.98 10.69 11.93
CA GLN A 660 -10.54 10.76 11.71
C GLN A 660 -10.16 11.23 10.29
N SER A 661 -11.14 11.49 9.42
CA SER A 661 -10.90 12.12 8.11
C SER A 661 -10.67 13.62 8.26
N VAL A 662 -9.51 14.11 7.80
CA VAL A 662 -9.19 15.55 7.80
C VAL A 662 -9.35 16.13 6.39
N LEU A 663 -8.58 15.61 5.44
CA LEU A 663 -8.51 16.15 4.07
C LEU A 663 -9.86 16.10 3.35
N ASP A 664 -10.57 14.98 3.45
CA ASP A 664 -11.81 14.76 2.71
C ASP A 664 -13.01 15.48 3.34
N ARG A 665 -12.95 15.83 4.63
CA ARG A 665 -13.94 16.71 5.28
C ARG A 665 -13.77 18.18 4.89
N VAL A 666 -12.59 18.58 4.41
CA VAL A 666 -12.31 19.94 3.92
C VAL A 666 -12.60 20.07 2.42
N VAL A 667 -12.10 19.15 1.59
CA VAL A 667 -12.31 19.15 0.13
C VAL A 667 -12.72 17.74 -0.34
N PRO A 668 -14.01 17.37 -0.15
CA PRO A 668 -14.49 16.04 -0.49
C PRO A 668 -14.17 15.62 -1.93
N GLY A 669 -13.64 14.42 -2.10
CA GLY A 669 -13.30 13.79 -3.39
C GLY A 669 -12.11 14.42 -4.11
N TYR A 670 -11.27 15.20 -3.44
CA TYR A 670 -10.07 15.82 -4.05
C TYR A 670 -8.75 15.18 -3.61
N TYR A 671 -8.53 14.96 -2.33
CA TYR A 671 -7.21 14.49 -1.86
C TYR A 671 -7.02 12.99 -2.05
N HIS A 672 -8.10 12.24 -2.19
CA HIS A 672 -8.11 10.81 -2.38
C HIS A 672 -8.20 10.45 -3.87
N ARG A 673 -7.60 9.31 -4.22
CA ARG A 673 -7.76 8.73 -5.55
C ARG A 673 -9.09 8.01 -5.60
N LEU A 674 -9.85 8.28 -6.65
CA LEU A 674 -11.16 7.70 -6.86
C LEU A 674 -11.12 6.74 -8.04
N ASP A 675 -11.83 5.63 -7.92
CA ASP A 675 -12.06 4.70 -9.02
C ASP A 675 -13.01 5.30 -10.07
N ALA A 676 -13.34 4.52 -11.10
CA ALA A 676 -14.25 4.94 -12.16
C ALA A 676 -15.70 5.17 -11.68
N ALA A 677 -16.10 4.60 -10.54
CA ALA A 677 -17.42 4.76 -9.93
C ALA A 677 -17.46 5.90 -8.88
N GLY A 678 -16.30 6.48 -8.53
CA GLY A 678 -16.18 7.54 -7.53
C GLY A 678 -15.90 7.07 -6.10
N SER A 679 -15.65 5.77 -5.89
CA SER A 679 -15.24 5.24 -4.60
C SER A 679 -13.75 5.52 -4.37
N VAL A 680 -13.35 5.71 -3.11
CA VAL A 680 -11.93 5.86 -2.76
C VAL A 680 -11.21 4.53 -3.00
N GLU A 681 -10.10 4.57 -3.74
CA GLU A 681 -9.21 3.43 -3.94
C GLU A 681 -8.53 3.05 -2.61
N THR A 682 -8.35 1.76 -2.35
CA THR A 682 -7.78 1.27 -1.08
C THR A 682 -6.66 0.25 -1.26
N SER A 683 -5.91 0.37 -2.35
CA SER A 683 -4.92 -0.63 -2.73
C SER A 683 -3.62 -0.57 -1.90
N THR A 684 -3.38 0.53 -1.19
CA THR A 684 -2.24 0.68 -0.25
C THR A 684 -2.41 -0.16 1.03
N CYS A 685 -3.63 -0.13 1.59
CA CYS A 685 -4.13 -0.76 2.83
C CYS A 685 -5.32 0.06 3.35
N CYS A 686 -5.27 1.38 3.16
CA CYS A 686 -6.19 2.38 3.68
C CYS A 686 -6.69 3.30 2.56
N GLN A 687 -6.88 4.60 2.79
CA GLN A 687 -7.53 5.50 1.84
C GLN A 687 -6.51 6.16 0.91
N ASP A 688 -6.35 5.64 -0.32
CA ASP A 688 -5.28 6.05 -1.25
C ASP A 688 -5.34 7.56 -1.55
N VAL A 689 -4.20 8.25 -1.41
CA VAL A 689 -4.05 9.69 -1.68
C VAL A 689 -3.61 9.95 -3.12
N ALA A 690 -4.24 10.93 -3.76
CA ALA A 690 -3.99 11.33 -5.14
C ALA A 690 -2.95 12.45 -5.26
N THR A 691 -1.68 12.14 -5.00
CA THR A 691 -0.56 13.12 -5.13
C THR A 691 -0.35 13.69 -6.53
N GLU A 692 -0.95 13.10 -7.56
CA GLU A 692 -1.06 13.65 -8.91
C GLU A 692 -1.91 14.94 -8.98
N HIS A 693 -2.73 15.21 -7.96
CA HIS A 693 -3.46 16.47 -7.82
C HIS A 693 -2.57 17.57 -7.27
N THR A 694 -2.73 18.79 -7.80
CA THR A 694 -1.79 19.90 -7.57
C THR A 694 -1.61 20.24 -6.08
N MET A 695 -2.69 20.26 -5.30
CA MET A 695 -2.66 20.64 -3.89
C MET A 695 -2.31 19.47 -2.96
N ALA A 696 -2.50 18.22 -3.41
CA ALA A 696 -1.97 17.03 -2.72
C ALA A 696 -0.43 16.95 -2.88
N GLN A 697 0.10 17.14 -4.10
CA GLN A 697 1.55 17.30 -4.29
C GLN A 697 2.11 18.45 -3.45
N LYS A 698 1.39 19.57 -3.36
CA LYS A 698 1.82 20.70 -2.54
C LYS A 698 1.92 20.32 -1.06
N LEU A 699 0.94 19.60 -0.51
CA LEU A 699 0.98 19.13 0.87
C LEU A 699 2.22 18.26 1.14
N MET A 700 2.49 17.30 0.25
CA MET A 700 3.70 16.47 0.29
C MET A 700 4.98 17.31 0.29
N VAL A 701 5.12 18.23 -0.67
CA VAL A 701 6.32 19.08 -0.81
C VAL A 701 6.49 20.04 0.38
N ASP A 702 5.43 20.69 0.82
CA ASP A 702 5.47 21.62 1.95
C ASP A 702 5.81 20.89 3.26
N SER A 703 5.26 19.68 3.48
CA SER A 703 5.57 18.84 4.64
C SER A 703 7.06 18.47 4.68
N VAL A 704 7.59 17.91 3.59
CA VAL A 704 9.01 17.53 3.48
C VAL A 704 9.95 18.73 3.71
N VAL A 705 9.61 19.90 3.16
CA VAL A 705 10.39 21.13 3.40
C VAL A 705 10.33 21.55 4.87
N LEU A 706 9.18 21.42 5.54
CA LEU A 706 9.02 21.74 6.95
C LEU A 706 9.87 20.80 7.83
N TRP A 707 9.82 19.49 7.61
CA TRP A 707 10.65 18.51 8.32
C TRP A 707 12.15 18.77 8.13
N ALA A 708 12.56 19.04 6.89
CA ALA A 708 13.96 19.37 6.58
C ALA A 708 14.40 20.65 7.30
N LYS A 709 13.64 21.73 7.16
CA LYS A 709 14.04 23.07 7.63
C LYS A 709 13.83 23.26 9.14
N ASP A 710 12.64 22.96 9.61
CA ASP A 710 12.18 23.33 10.95
C ASP A 710 12.43 22.22 11.98
N TYR A 711 12.73 20.99 11.55
CA TYR A 711 13.17 19.90 12.43
C TYR A 711 14.62 19.43 12.20
N LYS A 712 15.28 19.88 11.12
CA LYS A 712 16.64 19.46 10.72
C LYS A 712 16.76 17.96 10.42
N VAL A 713 15.72 17.39 9.80
CA VAL A 713 15.77 16.03 9.25
C VAL A 713 16.74 15.98 8.07
N ASP A 714 17.49 14.89 7.94
CA ASP A 714 18.61 14.69 7.01
C ASP A 714 18.27 13.81 5.80
N GLY A 715 17.06 13.24 5.77
CA GLY A 715 16.57 12.44 4.65
C GLY A 715 15.17 11.92 4.89
N PHE A 716 14.59 11.33 3.85
CA PHE A 716 13.20 10.88 3.85
C PHE A 716 13.11 9.51 3.19
N ARG A 717 12.43 8.57 3.87
CA ARG A 717 11.96 7.32 3.27
C ARG A 717 10.49 7.51 2.91
N PHE A 718 10.13 7.26 1.66
CA PHE A 718 8.76 7.33 1.17
C PHE A 718 8.15 5.94 1.16
N ASP A 719 7.16 5.75 2.02
CA ASP A 719 6.32 4.55 2.05
C ASP A 719 5.53 4.41 0.76
N LEU A 720 5.46 3.18 0.23
CA LEU A 720 4.82 2.82 -1.03
C LEU A 720 5.03 3.87 -2.13
N MET A 721 6.27 4.34 -2.31
CA MET A 721 6.65 5.42 -3.25
C MET A 721 6.12 5.22 -4.68
N GLY A 722 5.87 3.98 -5.11
CA GLY A 722 5.21 3.67 -6.39
C GLY A 722 3.80 4.27 -6.58
N PHE A 723 3.15 4.73 -5.51
CA PHE A 723 1.88 5.47 -5.50
C PHE A 723 2.03 6.98 -5.74
N HIS A 724 3.26 7.44 -5.95
CA HIS A 724 3.58 8.80 -6.36
C HIS A 724 4.14 8.82 -7.77
N SER A 725 3.98 9.94 -8.47
CA SER A 725 4.59 10.09 -9.79
C SER A 725 6.07 10.46 -9.69
N VAL A 726 6.86 10.13 -10.72
CA VAL A 726 8.24 10.62 -10.88
C VAL A 726 8.29 12.16 -10.79
N ASP A 727 7.26 12.84 -11.29
CA ASP A 727 7.18 14.31 -11.25
C ASP A 727 6.96 14.84 -9.83
N ASN A 728 6.19 14.13 -8.98
CA ASN A 728 6.06 14.47 -7.56
C ASN A 728 7.43 14.38 -6.85
N MET A 729 8.15 13.28 -7.06
CA MET A 729 9.47 13.07 -6.45
C MET A 729 10.50 14.11 -6.91
N LYS A 730 10.48 14.48 -8.19
CA LYS A 730 11.29 15.59 -8.72
C LYS A 730 10.90 16.94 -8.11
N ALA A 731 9.63 17.18 -7.84
CA ALA A 731 9.17 18.40 -7.18
C ALA A 731 9.70 18.49 -5.74
N VAL A 732 9.68 17.38 -5.00
CA VAL A 732 10.31 17.28 -3.66
C VAL A 732 11.80 17.57 -3.73
N ARG A 733 12.54 16.87 -4.60
CA ARG A 733 13.99 17.07 -4.80
C ARG A 733 14.32 18.54 -5.11
N ALA A 734 13.58 19.14 -6.03
CA ALA A 734 13.79 20.53 -6.43
C ALA A 734 13.43 21.54 -5.32
N ALA A 735 12.51 21.22 -4.41
CA ALA A 735 12.18 22.05 -3.26
C ALA A 735 13.29 22.00 -2.20
N LEU A 736 13.79 20.80 -1.89
CA LEU A 736 14.90 20.60 -0.97
C LEU A 736 16.18 21.28 -1.46
N ASP A 737 16.50 21.19 -2.76
CA ASP A 737 17.71 21.82 -3.34
C ASP A 737 17.76 23.35 -3.20
N ARG A 738 16.64 23.99 -2.89
CA ARG A 738 16.55 25.44 -2.62
C ARG A 738 16.90 25.80 -1.19
N LEU A 739 16.92 24.82 -0.27
CA LEU A 739 17.30 25.03 1.13
C LEU A 739 18.82 25.11 1.24
N THR A 740 19.31 26.14 1.93
CA THR A 740 20.76 26.36 2.11
C THR A 740 21.10 26.65 3.56
N LEU A 741 22.28 26.20 4.01
CA LEU A 741 22.75 26.42 5.39
C LEU A 741 22.64 27.90 5.82
N ARG A 742 22.97 28.82 4.92
CA ARG A 742 22.96 30.26 5.19
C ARG A 742 21.55 30.83 5.41
N LYS A 743 20.56 30.35 4.66
CA LYS A 743 19.21 30.92 4.66
C LYS A 743 18.26 30.15 5.57
N ASP A 744 18.35 28.82 5.52
CA ASP A 744 17.35 27.91 6.08
C ASP A 744 17.95 27.03 7.19
N GLY A 745 19.26 27.10 7.45
CA GLY A 745 19.92 26.35 8.53
C GLY A 745 20.29 24.90 8.17
N VAL A 746 19.94 24.43 6.97
CA VAL A 746 20.20 23.06 6.47
C VAL A 746 20.74 23.06 5.05
N ASP A 747 21.59 22.09 4.71
CA ASP A 747 22.06 21.88 3.32
C ASP A 747 21.13 20.90 2.59
N GLY A 748 20.12 21.44 1.91
CA GLY A 748 19.09 20.62 1.29
C GLY A 748 19.61 19.68 0.20
N LYS A 749 20.73 20.01 -0.46
CA LYS A 749 21.36 19.12 -1.46
C LYS A 749 21.98 17.86 -0.86
N SER A 750 22.26 17.87 0.44
CA SER A 750 22.81 16.73 1.16
C SER A 750 21.75 15.81 1.76
N ILE A 751 20.48 16.20 1.67
CA ILE A 751 19.32 15.42 2.13
C ILE A 751 19.08 14.30 1.14
N TYR A 752 19.06 13.06 1.63
CA TYR A 752 18.89 11.87 0.79
C TYR A 752 17.42 11.44 0.75
N LEU A 753 16.95 10.98 -0.41
CA LEU A 753 15.58 10.51 -0.61
C LEU A 753 15.63 9.06 -1.09
N TYR A 754 14.81 8.21 -0.49
CA TYR A 754 14.60 6.85 -0.96
C TYR A 754 13.20 6.37 -0.61
N GLY A 755 12.79 5.21 -1.12
CA GLY A 755 11.48 4.68 -0.80
C GLY A 755 11.16 3.34 -1.46
N GLU A 756 9.91 2.94 -1.33
CA GLU A 756 9.38 1.69 -1.82
C GLU A 756 8.83 1.82 -3.24
N GLY A 757 9.69 1.59 -4.22
CA GLY A 757 9.36 1.70 -5.64
C GLY A 757 8.57 0.50 -6.22
N TRP A 758 7.63 -0.07 -5.46
CA TRP A 758 6.84 -1.25 -5.84
C TRP A 758 5.77 -0.93 -6.89
N ASN A 759 5.48 -1.88 -7.79
CA ASN A 759 4.47 -1.71 -8.85
C ASN A 759 3.25 -2.61 -8.60
N PHE A 760 2.20 -2.06 -7.98
CA PHE A 760 0.93 -2.77 -7.71
C PHE A 760 -0.22 -1.79 -7.51
N GLY A 761 -1.42 -2.32 -7.25
CA GLY A 761 -2.62 -1.55 -6.89
C GLY A 761 -3.20 -0.73 -8.03
N ALA A 762 -4.00 0.28 -7.69
CA ALA A 762 -4.75 1.09 -8.65
C ALA A 762 -3.84 1.84 -9.66
N VAL A 763 -2.63 2.19 -9.23
CA VAL A 763 -1.66 2.96 -10.03
C VAL A 763 -0.77 2.10 -10.93
N ALA A 764 -0.83 0.78 -10.79
CA ALA A 764 0.10 -0.16 -11.41
C ALA A 764 0.25 0.06 -12.92
N ASN A 765 1.45 -0.22 -13.43
CA ASN A 765 1.79 -0.13 -14.84
C ASN A 765 1.49 1.26 -15.43
N ASN A 766 1.68 2.30 -14.62
CA ASN A 766 1.46 3.69 -14.97
C ASN A 766 0.01 4.03 -15.36
N ALA A 767 -0.98 3.38 -14.74
CA ALA A 767 -2.40 3.56 -15.07
C ALA A 767 -2.86 5.03 -14.95
N TYR A 768 -2.42 5.72 -13.90
CA TYR A 768 -2.76 7.13 -13.62
C TYR A 768 -1.65 8.10 -14.01
N PHE A 769 -0.37 7.72 -13.86
CA PHE A 769 0.79 8.56 -14.13
C PHE A 769 2.06 7.69 -14.25
N THR A 770 3.18 8.26 -14.71
CA THR A 770 4.47 7.56 -14.61
C THR A 770 4.90 7.44 -13.15
N GLN A 771 4.78 6.24 -12.59
CA GLN A 771 5.03 5.93 -11.19
C GLN A 771 6.51 6.10 -10.81
N ALA A 772 6.77 6.47 -9.56
CA ALA A 772 8.10 6.48 -8.96
C ALA A 772 8.53 5.07 -8.53
N THR A 773 8.52 4.13 -9.47
CA THR A 773 8.91 2.73 -9.29
C THR A 773 10.39 2.50 -9.59
N GLN A 774 10.89 1.34 -9.17
CA GLN A 774 12.21 0.85 -9.54
C GLN A 774 12.40 0.88 -11.07
N GLY A 775 13.51 1.45 -11.53
CA GLY A 775 13.83 1.59 -12.96
C GLY A 775 13.13 2.75 -13.70
N GLN A 776 12.18 3.45 -13.07
CA GLN A 776 11.57 4.67 -13.64
C GLN A 776 12.13 5.97 -13.05
N LEU A 777 13.00 5.87 -12.05
CA LEU A 777 13.63 7.00 -11.33
C LEU A 777 15.04 7.34 -11.83
N ASP A 778 15.44 6.82 -12.99
CA ASP A 778 16.77 7.03 -13.59
C ASP A 778 17.22 8.50 -13.57
N GLY A 779 18.43 8.75 -13.07
CA GLY A 779 19.09 10.05 -13.04
C GLY A 779 18.47 11.04 -12.06
N THR A 780 17.63 10.57 -11.13
CA THR A 780 17.07 11.41 -10.06
C THR A 780 17.90 11.38 -8.78
N GLY A 781 18.73 10.35 -8.60
CA GLY A 781 19.47 10.12 -7.35
C GLY A 781 18.56 9.80 -6.17
N ILE A 782 17.36 9.27 -6.44
CA ILE A 782 16.39 8.82 -5.44
C ILE A 782 16.46 7.30 -5.34
N GLY A 783 16.74 6.80 -4.15
CA GLY A 783 16.91 5.37 -3.88
C GLY A 783 15.59 4.59 -3.90
N THR A 784 15.64 3.33 -4.34
CA THR A 784 14.57 2.35 -4.10
C THR A 784 15.12 1.12 -3.39
N PHE A 785 14.34 0.53 -2.48
CA PHE A 785 14.70 -0.74 -1.84
C PHE A 785 15.00 -1.85 -2.86
N ASN A 786 16.03 -2.65 -2.60
CA ASN A 786 16.46 -3.75 -3.46
C ASN A 786 15.97 -5.12 -2.95
N ASP A 787 14.75 -5.44 -3.30
CA ASP A 787 14.11 -6.75 -3.16
C ASP A 787 14.86 -7.90 -3.85
N ARG A 788 15.63 -7.64 -4.92
CA ARG A 788 16.39 -8.68 -5.64
C ARG A 788 17.50 -9.25 -4.78
N LEU A 789 18.31 -8.37 -4.16
CA LEU A 789 19.34 -8.80 -3.22
C LEU A 789 18.71 -9.41 -1.97
N ARG A 790 17.65 -8.80 -1.44
CA ARG A 790 16.94 -9.32 -0.25
C ARG A 790 16.53 -10.78 -0.47
N ASP A 791 15.84 -11.07 -1.56
CA ASP A 791 15.28 -12.40 -1.84
C ASP A 791 16.36 -13.39 -2.26
N GLY A 792 17.35 -12.97 -3.06
CA GLY A 792 18.49 -13.83 -3.40
C GLY A 792 19.30 -14.26 -2.18
N VAL A 793 19.38 -13.42 -1.14
CA VAL A 793 20.04 -13.77 0.13
C VAL A 793 19.13 -14.60 1.02
N ARG A 794 17.91 -14.12 1.31
CA ARG A 794 17.01 -14.78 2.27
C ARG A 794 16.43 -16.08 1.73
N GLY A 795 16.08 -16.12 0.45
CA GLY A 795 15.34 -17.18 -0.22
C GLY A 795 13.82 -16.99 -0.18
N GLY A 796 13.17 -17.28 -1.30
CA GLY A 796 11.71 -17.12 -1.47
C GLY A 796 11.28 -15.66 -1.55
N SER A 797 10.00 -15.41 -1.28
CA SER A 797 9.38 -14.08 -1.25
C SER A 797 8.65 -13.89 0.08
N PRO A 798 8.82 -12.75 0.76
CA PRO A 798 8.15 -12.50 2.04
C PRO A 798 6.62 -12.34 1.92
N VAL A 799 6.11 -12.03 0.72
CA VAL A 799 4.67 -11.90 0.44
C VAL A 799 4.04 -13.16 -0.15
N ASP A 800 4.82 -14.24 -0.29
CA ASP A 800 4.33 -15.56 -0.71
C ASP A 800 4.52 -16.56 0.44
N ALA A 801 3.42 -16.81 1.16
CA ALA A 801 3.38 -17.73 2.29
C ALA A 801 3.82 -19.17 1.92
N SER A 802 3.74 -19.57 0.65
CA SER A 802 4.20 -20.90 0.20
C SER A 802 5.72 -21.03 0.18
N THR A 803 6.44 -19.92 0.21
CA THR A 803 7.91 -19.86 0.11
C THR A 803 8.60 -19.59 1.45
N VAL A 804 7.86 -19.60 2.57
CA VAL A 804 8.40 -19.26 3.89
C VAL A 804 9.64 -20.09 4.29
N GLN A 805 9.70 -21.36 3.89
CA GLN A 805 10.86 -22.25 4.11
C GLN A 805 11.78 -22.40 2.89
N GLN A 806 11.52 -21.70 1.78
CA GLN A 806 12.43 -21.70 0.63
C GLN A 806 13.74 -21.01 1.01
N GLN A 807 14.85 -21.71 0.85
CA GLN A 807 16.19 -21.19 1.14
C GLN A 807 16.71 -20.32 -0.02
N GLY A 808 17.70 -19.49 0.27
CA GLY A 808 18.48 -18.69 -0.68
C GLY A 808 19.97 -18.74 -0.32
N PHE A 809 20.77 -17.84 -0.89
CA PHE A 809 22.23 -17.83 -0.71
C PHE A 809 22.66 -17.74 0.77
N GLY A 810 22.03 -16.88 1.54
CA GLY A 810 22.30 -16.64 2.97
C GLY A 810 21.59 -17.60 3.92
N SER A 811 20.76 -18.51 3.42
CA SER A 811 19.97 -19.42 4.26
C SER A 811 20.13 -20.89 3.90
N GLY A 812 21.13 -21.25 3.08
CA GLY A 812 21.61 -22.62 2.91
C GLY A 812 21.08 -23.36 1.67
N LEU A 813 20.51 -22.66 0.69
CA LEU A 813 20.00 -23.29 -0.53
C LEU A 813 21.10 -24.14 -1.20
N PHE A 814 20.80 -25.40 -1.49
CA PHE A 814 21.73 -26.44 -2.00
C PHE A 814 22.92 -26.78 -1.07
N THR A 815 23.55 -25.82 -0.41
CA THR A 815 24.75 -26.00 0.41
C THR A 815 24.48 -26.59 1.79
N ASP A 816 23.27 -26.40 2.33
CA ASP A 816 22.82 -26.85 3.64
C ASP A 816 21.28 -27.07 3.64
N PRO A 817 20.77 -28.06 2.88
CA PRO A 817 19.34 -28.20 2.64
C PRO A 817 18.54 -28.49 3.92
N ASN A 818 17.42 -27.79 4.11
CA ASN A 818 16.60 -27.87 5.32
C ASN A 818 15.65 -29.09 5.39
N GLY A 819 15.61 -29.93 4.35
CA GLY A 819 14.79 -31.13 4.31
C GLY A 819 13.31 -30.90 3.98
N ASN A 820 12.90 -29.67 3.65
CA ASN A 820 11.55 -29.40 3.12
C ASN A 820 11.38 -30.14 1.76
N PRO A 821 10.32 -30.92 1.54
CA PRO A 821 10.16 -31.69 0.29
C PRO A 821 10.05 -30.86 -0.99
N SER A 822 9.59 -29.61 -0.89
CA SER A 822 9.38 -28.73 -2.05
C SER A 822 10.65 -27.99 -2.46
N TYR A 823 11.56 -27.70 -1.51
CA TYR A 823 12.69 -26.78 -1.73
C TYR A 823 14.01 -27.21 -1.06
N GLY A 824 13.99 -28.22 -0.20
CA GLY A 824 15.07 -28.60 0.72
C GLY A 824 15.83 -29.86 0.32
N THR A 825 15.97 -30.14 -0.98
CA THR A 825 16.82 -31.23 -1.52
C THR A 825 18.10 -30.66 -2.16
N ALA A 826 19.23 -31.37 -2.03
CA ALA A 826 20.45 -31.05 -2.78
C ALA A 826 20.43 -31.78 -4.13
N ASP A 827 19.81 -31.16 -5.13
CA ASP A 827 19.70 -31.68 -6.49
C ASP A 827 20.09 -30.62 -7.53
N ASP A 828 20.01 -30.98 -8.81
CA ASP A 828 20.38 -30.08 -9.89
C ASP A 828 19.46 -28.84 -9.98
N ALA A 829 18.21 -28.94 -9.52
CA ALA A 829 17.26 -27.84 -9.55
C ALA A 829 17.58 -26.81 -8.45
N SER A 830 17.81 -27.25 -7.21
CA SER A 830 18.22 -26.35 -6.12
C SER A 830 19.60 -25.75 -6.36
N LYS A 831 20.51 -26.47 -7.02
CA LYS A 831 21.79 -25.93 -7.46
C LYS A 831 21.64 -24.83 -8.51
N ALA A 832 20.74 -25.01 -9.48
CA ALA A 832 20.47 -24.00 -10.50
C ALA A 832 19.81 -22.75 -9.88
N LEU A 833 18.88 -22.94 -8.94
CA LEU A 833 18.28 -21.85 -8.19
C LEU A 833 19.31 -21.10 -7.34
N LEU A 834 20.22 -21.80 -6.65
CA LEU A 834 21.33 -21.16 -5.95
C LEU A 834 22.20 -20.34 -6.90
N GLY A 835 22.52 -20.87 -8.09
CA GLY A 835 23.27 -20.12 -9.09
C GLY A 835 22.56 -18.82 -9.52
N HIS A 836 21.24 -18.87 -9.66
CA HIS A 836 20.43 -17.69 -9.93
C HIS A 836 20.47 -16.68 -8.78
N ASP A 837 20.26 -17.14 -7.55
CA ASP A 837 20.34 -16.30 -6.34
C ASP A 837 21.72 -15.66 -6.19
N GLU A 838 22.80 -16.38 -6.49
CA GLU A 838 24.16 -15.84 -6.52
C GLU A 838 24.32 -14.72 -7.57
N ASP A 839 23.64 -14.82 -8.72
CA ASP A 839 23.65 -13.77 -9.73
C ASP A 839 22.90 -12.52 -9.25
N LEU A 840 21.77 -12.68 -8.56
CA LEU A 840 21.06 -11.58 -7.90
C LEU A 840 21.92 -10.92 -6.81
N VAL A 841 22.64 -11.71 -6.00
CA VAL A 841 23.55 -11.20 -4.96
C VAL A 841 24.73 -10.45 -5.59
N LYS A 842 25.35 -10.98 -6.66
CA LYS A 842 26.41 -10.26 -7.40
C LYS A 842 25.89 -8.94 -7.96
N LEU A 843 24.68 -8.93 -8.52
CA LEU A 843 24.09 -7.72 -9.07
C LEU A 843 23.77 -6.69 -7.98
N GLY A 844 23.23 -7.10 -6.84
CA GLY A 844 23.05 -6.20 -5.69
C GLY A 844 24.37 -5.65 -5.14
N LEU A 845 25.42 -6.48 -5.05
CA LEU A 845 26.75 -6.06 -4.64
C LEU A 845 27.36 -4.99 -5.57
N SER A 846 27.02 -5.00 -6.85
CA SER A 846 27.44 -3.97 -7.83
C SER A 846 26.52 -2.74 -7.87
N GLY A 847 25.59 -2.59 -6.93
CA GLY A 847 24.68 -1.45 -6.85
C GLY A 847 23.39 -1.62 -7.67
N ASN A 848 23.04 -2.87 -8.01
CA ASN A 848 21.87 -3.26 -8.78
C ASN A 848 21.73 -2.54 -10.14
N LEU A 849 22.88 -2.27 -10.76
CA LEU A 849 22.99 -1.46 -11.96
C LEU A 849 22.50 -2.22 -13.20
N LYS A 850 21.62 -1.58 -13.97
CA LYS A 850 21.02 -2.19 -15.16
C LYS A 850 22.01 -2.49 -16.29
N ASP A 851 23.04 -1.65 -16.45
CA ASP A 851 24.03 -1.78 -17.53
C ASP A 851 25.30 -2.53 -17.11
N PHE A 852 25.47 -2.83 -15.82
CA PHE A 852 26.61 -3.59 -15.32
C PHE A 852 26.59 -5.01 -15.89
N SER A 853 27.71 -5.44 -16.49
CA SER A 853 27.82 -6.75 -17.11
C SER A 853 28.53 -7.74 -16.19
N LEU A 854 27.91 -8.90 -15.95
CA LEU A 854 28.51 -10.01 -15.19
C LEU A 854 28.40 -11.33 -15.96
N VAL A 855 29.27 -12.28 -15.63
CA VAL A 855 29.11 -13.67 -16.05
C VAL A 855 28.12 -14.33 -15.09
N THR A 856 26.97 -14.74 -15.60
CA THR A 856 25.92 -15.42 -14.82
C THR A 856 26.23 -16.90 -14.63
N SER A 857 25.51 -17.53 -13.71
CA SER A 857 25.59 -18.96 -13.35
C SER A 857 25.38 -19.91 -14.52
N ASP A 858 24.66 -19.48 -15.57
CA ASP A 858 24.52 -20.22 -16.84
C ASP A 858 25.77 -20.13 -17.76
N GLY A 859 26.81 -19.41 -17.34
CA GLY A 859 28.07 -19.23 -18.05
C GLY A 859 28.05 -18.15 -19.14
N THR A 860 26.94 -17.44 -19.32
CA THR A 860 26.82 -16.35 -20.29
C THR A 860 27.11 -14.99 -19.66
N THR A 861 27.51 -14.00 -20.46
CA THR A 861 27.64 -12.61 -19.99
C THR A 861 26.32 -11.90 -20.20
N LYS A 862 25.76 -11.33 -19.13
CA LYS A 862 24.50 -10.58 -19.14
C LYS A 862 24.69 -9.22 -18.49
N LYS A 863 23.99 -8.22 -19.00
CA LYS A 863 23.73 -6.98 -18.29
C LYS A 863 22.81 -7.23 -17.10
N GLY A 864 22.84 -6.38 -16.09
CA GLY A 864 21.91 -6.44 -14.96
C GLY A 864 20.44 -6.48 -15.39
N SER A 865 20.07 -5.72 -16.43
CA SER A 865 18.72 -5.71 -16.99
C SER A 865 18.31 -7.00 -17.74
N GLU A 866 19.27 -7.88 -18.04
CA GLU A 866 19.05 -9.16 -18.72
C GLU A 866 19.02 -10.34 -17.73
N VAL A 867 19.35 -10.10 -16.46
CA VAL A 867 19.13 -11.05 -15.36
C VAL A 867 17.66 -11.00 -14.97
N ASP A 868 17.01 -12.16 -14.91
CA ASP A 868 15.60 -12.25 -14.52
C ASP A 868 15.43 -12.08 -13.01
N TYR A 869 14.29 -11.54 -12.60
CA TYR A 869 13.75 -11.64 -11.26
C TYR A 869 12.23 -11.69 -11.39
N ASN A 870 11.67 -12.89 -11.25
CA ASN A 870 10.23 -13.14 -11.35
C ASN A 870 9.61 -12.59 -12.64
N GLY A 871 10.29 -12.75 -13.78
CA GLY A 871 9.83 -12.26 -15.08
C GLY A 871 10.12 -10.78 -15.36
N GLN A 872 10.83 -10.09 -14.47
CA GLN A 872 11.23 -8.69 -14.61
C GLN A 872 12.76 -8.54 -14.67
N PRO A 873 13.29 -7.44 -15.25
CA PRO A 873 14.71 -7.10 -15.13
C PRO A 873 15.14 -6.98 -13.65
N ALA A 874 16.16 -7.73 -13.25
CA ALA A 874 16.69 -7.67 -11.88
C ALA A 874 17.45 -6.36 -11.64
N GLY A 875 18.33 -5.98 -12.56
CA GLY A 875 19.09 -4.73 -12.51
C GLY A 875 18.28 -3.58 -13.10
N TYR A 876 18.01 -2.56 -12.29
CA TYR A 876 17.17 -1.44 -12.67
C TYR A 876 17.84 -0.08 -12.47
N ALA A 877 18.83 0.03 -11.58
CA ALA A 877 19.40 1.33 -11.19
C ALA A 877 20.33 1.89 -12.28
N SER A 878 20.34 3.22 -12.44
CA SER A 878 21.28 3.90 -13.33
C SER A 878 22.54 4.36 -12.60
N GLU A 879 22.43 4.62 -11.29
CA GLU A 879 23.53 4.93 -10.38
C GLU A 879 23.39 4.11 -9.08
N PRO A 880 24.49 3.79 -8.37
CA PRO A 880 24.44 2.89 -7.20
C PRO A 880 23.71 3.48 -5.98
N ASP A 881 23.55 4.80 -5.91
CA ASP A 881 22.72 5.49 -4.91
C ASP A 881 21.22 5.43 -5.23
N GLU A 882 20.80 4.88 -6.37
CA GLU A 882 19.39 4.67 -6.68
C GLU A 882 18.88 3.30 -6.16
N SER A 883 19.72 2.53 -5.48
CA SER A 883 19.37 1.23 -4.89
C SER A 883 19.72 1.20 -3.40
N ILE A 884 18.80 0.74 -2.55
CA ILE A 884 19.06 0.51 -1.11
C ILE A 884 19.20 -0.99 -0.87
N SER A 885 20.39 -1.45 -0.50
CA SER A 885 20.62 -2.87 -0.21
C SER A 885 20.19 -3.20 1.21
N TYR A 886 19.40 -4.27 1.38
CA TYR A 886 18.90 -4.72 2.67
C TYR A 886 18.58 -6.21 2.64
N VAL A 887 18.54 -6.84 3.81
CA VAL A 887 18.16 -8.26 3.99
C VAL A 887 17.13 -8.44 5.11
N ASP A 888 16.77 -7.35 5.77
CA ASP A 888 15.69 -7.21 6.73
C ASP A 888 15.28 -5.74 6.87
N ALA A 889 14.04 -5.55 7.28
CA ALA A 889 13.40 -4.29 7.59
C ALA A 889 12.32 -4.57 8.64
N HIS A 890 11.53 -3.56 9.02
CA HIS A 890 10.52 -3.68 10.05
C HIS A 890 9.39 -4.64 9.68
N ASP A 891 9.02 -4.68 8.39
CA ASP A 891 8.04 -5.56 7.78
C ASP A 891 8.64 -6.95 7.48
N ASN A 892 7.77 -7.96 7.47
CA ASN A 892 8.14 -9.38 7.31
C ASN A 892 8.98 -9.89 8.50
N GLN A 893 9.44 -11.15 8.43
CA GLN A 893 10.29 -11.69 9.51
C GLN A 893 11.64 -10.96 9.58
N THR A 894 12.11 -10.72 10.80
CA THR A 894 13.50 -10.30 11.08
C THR A 894 14.51 -11.24 10.41
N LEU A 895 15.76 -10.81 10.18
CA LEU A 895 16.75 -11.70 9.57
C LEU A 895 16.98 -12.97 10.42
N PHE A 896 17.04 -12.85 11.75
CA PHE A 896 17.21 -14.00 12.63
C PHE A 896 16.04 -14.99 12.51
N ASP A 897 14.81 -14.48 12.51
CA ASP A 897 13.60 -15.31 12.39
C ASP A 897 13.52 -15.97 11.02
N ALA A 898 13.85 -15.24 9.94
CA ALA A 898 13.90 -15.79 8.59
C ALA A 898 14.94 -16.91 8.46
N LEU A 899 16.13 -16.72 9.01
CA LEU A 899 17.16 -17.76 9.07
C LEU A 899 16.71 -18.94 9.95
N THR A 900 15.94 -18.69 11.00
CA THR A 900 15.38 -19.74 11.86
C THR A 900 14.35 -20.59 11.13
N MET A 901 13.49 -19.97 10.31
CA MET A 901 12.51 -20.66 9.49
C MET A 901 13.13 -21.47 8.33
N LYS A 902 14.30 -21.04 7.83
CA LYS A 902 14.86 -21.53 6.56
C LYS A 902 16.09 -22.43 6.70
N LEU A 903 16.98 -22.20 7.67
CA LEU A 903 18.13 -23.09 7.90
C LEU A 903 17.66 -24.44 8.47
N PRO A 904 18.41 -25.54 8.24
CA PRO A 904 18.15 -26.79 8.94
C PRO A 904 18.06 -26.56 10.45
N GLN A 905 17.05 -27.12 11.11
CA GLN A 905 16.87 -26.94 12.55
C GLN A 905 18.13 -27.32 13.35
N ALA A 906 18.84 -28.37 12.92
CA ALA A 906 20.07 -28.86 13.54
C ALA A 906 21.31 -27.93 13.38
N THR A 907 21.22 -26.85 12.61
CA THR A 907 22.32 -25.89 12.45
C THR A 907 22.63 -25.22 13.78
N SER A 908 23.92 -25.26 14.17
CA SER A 908 24.38 -24.76 15.47
C SER A 908 24.18 -23.24 15.59
N MET A 909 24.00 -22.73 16.82
CA MET A 909 23.85 -21.28 17.04
C MET A 909 25.07 -20.49 16.53
N ALA A 910 26.29 -21.01 16.73
CA ALA A 910 27.50 -20.39 16.21
C ALA A 910 27.49 -20.26 14.67
N ASP A 911 26.94 -21.25 13.97
CA ASP A 911 26.78 -21.20 12.51
C ASP A 911 25.63 -20.27 12.10
N ARG A 912 24.55 -20.17 12.89
CA ARG A 912 23.46 -19.20 12.64
C ARG A 912 23.94 -17.77 12.77
N VAL A 913 24.73 -17.45 13.80
CA VAL A 913 25.39 -16.14 13.95
C VAL A 913 26.25 -15.84 12.73
N ARG A 914 27.00 -16.82 12.22
CA ARG A 914 27.78 -16.64 10.99
C ARG A 914 26.94 -16.38 9.76
N MET A 915 25.81 -17.07 9.61
CA MET A 915 24.89 -16.83 8.49
C MET A 915 24.20 -15.46 8.60
N GLN A 916 23.89 -15.00 9.82
CA GLN A 916 23.43 -13.63 10.06
C GLN A 916 24.46 -12.63 9.55
N THR A 917 25.71 -12.74 10.02
CA THR A 917 26.82 -11.86 9.63
C THR A 917 27.07 -11.91 8.11
N LEU A 918 27.06 -13.11 7.52
CA LEU A 918 27.25 -13.28 6.08
C LEU A 918 26.13 -12.62 5.28
N SER A 919 24.88 -12.77 5.71
CA SER A 919 23.72 -12.16 5.05
C SER A 919 23.80 -10.64 5.15
N LEU A 920 24.07 -10.08 6.34
CA LEU A 920 24.26 -8.63 6.53
C LEU A 920 25.43 -8.08 5.69
N ALA A 921 26.50 -8.85 5.53
CA ALA A 921 27.67 -8.43 4.76
C ALA A 921 27.36 -8.24 3.27
N THR A 922 26.42 -9.01 2.69
CA THR A 922 26.02 -8.85 1.28
C THR A 922 25.42 -7.46 1.02
N ALA A 923 24.59 -6.95 1.94
CA ALA A 923 24.04 -5.60 1.85
C ALA A 923 25.09 -4.54 2.20
N THR A 924 25.80 -4.73 3.31
CA THR A 924 26.71 -3.72 3.90
C THR A 924 27.93 -3.43 3.03
N LEU A 925 28.50 -4.46 2.39
CA LEU A 925 29.70 -4.34 1.55
C LEU A 925 29.38 -4.13 0.06
N SER A 926 28.10 -3.95 -0.28
CA SER A 926 27.66 -3.57 -1.63
C SER A 926 28.13 -2.14 -1.98
N GLN A 927 28.05 -1.78 -3.26
CA GLN A 927 28.33 -0.41 -3.74
C GLN A 927 27.23 0.61 -3.40
N SER A 928 26.11 0.16 -2.85
CA SER A 928 24.94 0.97 -2.52
C SER A 928 24.92 1.42 -1.04
N PRO A 929 24.07 2.39 -0.69
CA PRO A 929 23.59 2.55 0.68
C PRO A 929 23.01 1.22 1.21
N SER A 930 23.21 0.94 2.50
CA SER A 930 22.67 -0.26 3.14
C SER A 930 21.74 0.05 4.30
N LEU A 931 20.67 -0.72 4.46
CA LEU A 931 19.74 -0.63 5.60
C LEU A 931 19.75 -1.92 6.41
N TRP A 932 19.75 -1.77 7.74
CA TRP A 932 19.54 -2.83 8.73
C TRP A 932 18.31 -2.49 9.56
N LEU A 933 17.49 -3.50 9.88
CA LEU A 933 16.50 -3.37 10.96
C LEU A 933 17.22 -3.15 12.30
N ALA A 934 16.65 -2.30 13.17
CA ALA A 934 17.17 -2.15 14.50
C ALA A 934 17.14 -3.48 15.27
N GLY A 935 18.30 -3.87 15.79
CA GLY A 935 18.53 -5.10 16.53
C GLY A 935 19.05 -6.26 15.67
N SER A 936 19.23 -6.10 14.36
CA SER A 936 19.81 -7.15 13.50
C SER A 936 21.23 -7.54 13.90
N ASP A 937 21.99 -6.60 14.48
CA ASP A 937 23.31 -6.84 15.10
C ASP A 937 23.22 -7.50 16.48
N LEU A 938 22.02 -7.57 17.06
CA LEU A 938 21.67 -8.26 18.31
C LEU A 938 20.89 -9.56 18.06
N LEU A 939 20.86 -10.06 16.82
CA LEU A 939 20.08 -11.24 16.42
C LEU A 939 18.58 -11.07 16.68
N ARG A 940 18.04 -9.84 16.64
CA ARG A 940 16.66 -9.53 17.03
C ARG A 940 15.67 -10.51 16.40
N SER A 941 14.79 -11.02 17.26
CA SER A 941 13.65 -11.85 16.93
C SER A 941 12.37 -11.18 17.39
N LYS A 942 11.32 -11.33 16.59
CA LYS A 942 9.93 -11.00 16.94
C LYS A 942 9.13 -12.28 17.20
N SER A 943 9.81 -13.33 17.66
CA SER A 943 9.23 -14.67 17.85
C SER A 943 8.57 -15.23 16.58
N LEU A 944 9.25 -15.05 15.44
CA LEU A 944 8.81 -15.49 14.10
C LEU A 944 7.62 -14.71 13.50
N ASP A 945 7.22 -13.58 14.09
CA ASP A 945 6.17 -12.71 13.54
C ASP A 945 6.55 -12.14 12.16
N ASN A 946 5.65 -12.31 11.18
CA ASN A 946 5.79 -11.75 9.84
C ASN A 946 5.22 -10.34 9.71
N ASN A 947 4.32 -9.90 10.59
CA ASN A 947 3.72 -8.58 10.49
C ASN A 947 3.39 -8.02 11.88
N SER A 948 4.39 -7.40 12.50
CA SER A 948 4.32 -7.04 13.92
C SER A 948 3.81 -5.63 14.20
N TYR A 949 3.11 -5.00 13.25
CA TYR A 949 2.67 -3.60 13.33
C TYR A 949 1.82 -3.31 14.57
N ASN A 950 0.99 -4.28 14.98
CA ASN A 950 0.09 -4.21 16.12
C ASN A 950 0.30 -5.38 17.10
N SER A 951 1.54 -5.86 17.21
CA SER A 951 1.92 -6.99 18.10
C SER A 951 2.45 -6.53 19.47
N GLY A 952 2.28 -5.26 19.83
CA GLY A 952 2.65 -4.72 21.15
C GLY A 952 4.15 -4.75 21.47
N ASP A 953 4.49 -4.28 22.67
CA ASP A 953 5.87 -4.28 23.18
C ASP A 953 6.43 -5.70 23.34
N TRP A 954 5.58 -6.67 23.69
CA TRP A 954 6.03 -8.02 24.03
C TRP A 954 6.82 -8.66 22.89
N PHE A 955 6.29 -8.63 21.67
CA PHE A 955 6.94 -9.20 20.49
C PHE A 955 7.99 -8.28 19.86
N ASN A 956 7.85 -6.95 19.98
CA ASN A 956 8.74 -6.01 19.30
C ASN A 956 9.94 -5.51 20.12
N ALA A 957 9.91 -5.64 21.45
CA ALA A 957 10.93 -5.11 22.35
C ALA A 957 12.36 -5.56 21.99
N ILE A 958 13.28 -4.59 22.03
CA ILE A 958 14.71 -4.81 21.87
C ILE A 958 15.38 -4.79 23.25
N ASP A 959 16.14 -5.84 23.58
CA ASP A 959 16.94 -5.91 24.80
C ASP A 959 18.36 -5.40 24.53
N TRP A 960 18.57 -4.10 24.74
CA TRP A 960 19.85 -3.42 24.55
C TRP A 960 20.98 -3.91 25.47
N SER A 961 20.63 -4.63 26.55
CA SER A 961 21.63 -5.25 27.41
C SER A 961 22.30 -6.48 26.77
N GLY A 962 21.74 -6.97 25.66
CA GLY A 962 22.25 -8.11 24.90
C GLY A 962 22.09 -9.44 25.63
N ARG A 963 21.12 -9.56 26.56
CA ARG A 963 20.90 -10.81 27.32
C ARG A 963 19.97 -11.77 26.60
N THR A 964 19.00 -11.25 25.86
CA THR A 964 18.03 -11.98 25.06
C THR A 964 17.86 -11.29 23.71
N ASN A 965 17.42 -12.02 22.68
CA ASN A 965 17.13 -11.42 21.37
C ASN A 965 15.62 -11.29 21.07
N GLY A 966 14.76 -11.82 21.94
CA GLY A 966 13.30 -11.84 21.75
C GLY A 966 12.71 -13.15 21.21
N PHE A 967 13.54 -14.18 20.93
CA PHE A 967 13.06 -15.46 20.42
C PHE A 967 12.34 -16.29 21.49
N GLY A 968 11.37 -17.11 21.08
CA GLY A 968 10.66 -18.01 22.00
C GLY A 968 9.69 -17.30 22.94
N LYS A 969 9.12 -16.17 22.52
CA LYS A 969 8.15 -15.37 23.27
C LYS A 969 6.70 -15.79 23.03
N GLY A 970 6.46 -17.02 22.56
CA GLY A 970 5.15 -17.51 22.15
C GLY A 970 4.97 -17.46 20.64
N LEU A 971 3.90 -18.09 20.17
CA LEU A 971 3.47 -17.96 18.79
C LEU A 971 3.06 -16.50 18.50
N PRO A 972 3.40 -15.96 17.31
CA PRO A 972 3.03 -14.61 16.93
C PRO A 972 1.54 -14.49 16.63
N MET A 973 1.06 -13.26 16.44
CA MET A 973 -0.36 -12.93 16.23
C MET A 973 -1.01 -13.82 15.17
N SER A 974 -2.14 -14.45 15.52
CA SER A 974 -2.77 -15.49 14.70
C SER A 974 -3.29 -14.99 13.36
N GLY A 975 -3.71 -13.73 13.26
CA GLY A 975 -4.28 -13.14 12.04
C GLY A 975 -3.35 -13.27 10.83
N ASP A 976 -2.08 -12.90 10.99
CA ASP A 976 -1.10 -12.91 9.90
C ASP A 976 -0.20 -14.17 9.88
N ASN A 977 -0.16 -14.92 10.99
CA ASN A 977 0.82 -16.00 11.16
C ASN A 977 0.19 -17.39 11.41
N GLY A 978 -1.12 -17.48 11.68
CA GLY A 978 -1.77 -18.70 12.13
C GLY A 978 -1.63 -19.87 11.15
N SER A 979 -1.62 -19.59 9.85
CA SER A 979 -1.39 -20.58 8.79
C SER A 979 -0.01 -21.23 8.84
N GLN A 980 0.97 -20.56 9.46
CA GLN A 980 2.36 -21.00 9.57
C GLN A 980 2.73 -21.57 10.94
N TRP A 981 1.81 -21.56 11.91
CA TRP A 981 2.09 -22.03 13.28
C TRP A 981 2.55 -23.49 13.35
N SER A 982 2.11 -24.35 12.42
CA SER A 982 2.57 -25.75 12.36
C SER A 982 4.09 -25.86 12.11
N VAL A 983 4.65 -24.91 11.36
CA VAL A 983 6.09 -24.78 11.11
C VAL A 983 6.78 -24.08 12.28
N MET A 984 6.16 -23.04 12.86
CA MET A 984 6.75 -22.22 13.93
C MET A 984 6.85 -22.96 15.27
N LYS A 985 5.83 -23.74 15.67
CA LYS A 985 5.79 -24.45 16.96
C LYS A 985 7.05 -25.28 17.26
N PRO A 986 7.48 -26.22 16.40
CA PRO A 986 8.67 -27.03 16.68
C PRO A 986 9.97 -26.21 16.72
N LEU A 987 10.02 -25.06 16.06
CA LEU A 987 11.18 -24.15 16.12
C LEU A 987 11.19 -23.40 17.45
N LEU A 988 10.06 -22.81 17.85
CA LEU A 988 9.95 -22.07 19.11
C LEU A 988 10.15 -22.96 20.35
N ALA A 989 9.76 -24.24 20.28
CA ALA A 989 9.98 -25.20 21.35
C ALA A 989 11.45 -25.60 21.53
N ASP A 990 12.30 -25.39 20.53
CA ASP A 990 13.70 -25.82 20.53
C ASP A 990 14.62 -24.80 21.22
N LYS A 991 15.04 -25.13 22.43
CA LYS A 991 15.96 -24.29 23.22
C LYS A 991 17.35 -24.14 22.60
N ALA A 992 17.75 -24.96 21.63
CA ALA A 992 19.00 -24.76 20.90
C ALA A 992 18.94 -23.56 19.93
N LEU A 993 17.72 -23.07 19.61
CA LEU A 993 17.48 -21.92 18.74
C LEU A 993 17.37 -20.59 19.51
N ASP A 994 17.41 -20.62 20.85
CA ASP A 994 17.43 -19.44 21.71
C ASP A 994 18.88 -18.99 21.97
N PRO A 995 19.35 -17.85 21.41
CA PRO A 995 20.75 -17.45 21.51
C PRO A 995 21.11 -16.99 22.92
N THR A 996 22.32 -17.35 23.37
CA THR A 996 22.83 -16.85 24.65
C THR A 996 23.35 -15.42 24.51
N ALA A 997 23.50 -14.70 25.63
CA ALA A 997 24.13 -13.38 25.64
C ALA A 997 25.52 -13.33 24.99
N LYS A 998 26.27 -14.45 25.01
CA LYS A 998 27.56 -14.55 24.33
C LYS A 998 27.41 -14.63 22.81
N ASP A 999 26.39 -15.33 22.33
CA ASP A 999 26.10 -15.44 20.89
C ASP A 999 25.68 -14.07 20.34
N ILE A 1000 24.82 -13.36 21.08
CA ILE A 1000 24.40 -11.98 20.77
C ILE A 1000 25.60 -11.04 20.74
N ALA A 1001 26.46 -11.05 21.77
CA ALA A 1001 27.67 -10.23 21.80
C ALA A 1001 28.62 -10.53 20.63
N THR A 1002 28.74 -11.81 20.25
CA THR A 1002 29.55 -12.21 19.08
C THR A 1002 28.95 -11.64 17.79
N ALA A 1003 27.63 -11.72 17.61
CA ALA A 1003 26.95 -11.12 16.46
C ALA A 1003 27.15 -9.60 16.39
N THR A 1004 27.08 -8.91 17.52
CA THR A 1004 27.31 -7.45 17.61
C THR A 1004 28.74 -7.09 17.22
N ASP A 1005 29.74 -7.83 17.71
CA ASP A 1005 31.15 -7.61 17.36
C ASP A 1005 31.40 -7.82 15.86
N GLU A 1006 30.81 -8.86 15.28
CA GLU A 1006 30.89 -9.16 13.85
C GLU A 1006 30.19 -8.09 12.99
N ALA A 1007 28.99 -7.66 13.36
CA ALA A 1007 28.26 -6.59 12.68
C ALA A 1007 29.03 -5.25 12.73
N GLN A 1008 29.57 -4.87 13.89
CA GLN A 1008 30.42 -3.69 14.01
C GLN A 1008 31.69 -3.80 13.14
N GLN A 1009 32.24 -5.00 12.97
CA GLN A 1009 33.35 -5.21 12.05
C GLN A 1009 32.96 -4.93 10.60
N LEU A 1010 31.75 -5.31 10.16
CA LEU A 1010 31.24 -4.98 8.82
C LEU A 1010 31.16 -3.47 8.58
N LEU A 1011 30.64 -2.71 9.55
CA LEU A 1011 30.60 -1.24 9.48
C LEU A 1011 32.01 -0.64 9.38
N ARG A 1012 32.96 -1.15 10.19
CA ARG A 1012 34.36 -0.71 10.14
C ARG A 1012 35.00 -1.03 8.80
N LEU A 1013 34.68 -2.19 8.20
CA LEU A 1013 35.15 -2.59 6.87
C LEU A 1013 34.60 -1.67 5.79
N LYS A 1014 33.28 -1.43 5.73
CA LYS A 1014 32.64 -0.52 4.78
C LYS A 1014 33.23 0.89 4.86
N ARG A 1015 33.50 1.40 6.07
CA ARG A 1015 34.11 2.70 6.30
C ARG A 1015 35.62 2.75 6.01
N SER A 1016 36.31 1.61 5.99
CA SER A 1016 37.78 1.58 5.92
C SER A 1016 38.37 2.09 4.61
N THR A 1017 37.57 2.08 3.54
CA THR A 1017 37.99 2.46 2.18
C THR A 1017 36.80 2.91 1.34
N SER A 1018 37.01 3.87 0.45
CA SER A 1018 36.00 4.31 -0.52
C SER A 1018 35.79 3.30 -1.65
N LEU A 1019 36.57 2.21 -1.73
CA LEU A 1019 36.37 1.14 -2.71
C LEU A 1019 35.08 0.35 -2.52
N PHE A 1020 34.48 0.41 -1.33
CA PHE A 1020 33.12 -0.10 -1.07
C PHE A 1020 32.00 0.90 -1.42
N SER A 1021 32.34 2.11 -1.86
CA SER A 1021 31.40 3.19 -2.14
C SER A 1021 31.96 4.05 -3.27
N LEU A 1022 32.10 3.45 -4.45
CA LEU A 1022 32.69 4.11 -5.62
C LEU A 1022 31.86 5.31 -6.11
N GLY A 1023 30.58 5.40 -5.71
CA GLY A 1023 29.73 6.58 -5.90
C GLY A 1023 29.21 6.80 -7.33
N SER A 1024 29.58 5.98 -8.31
CA SER A 1024 29.00 6.06 -9.67
C SER A 1024 29.08 4.75 -10.44
N ALA A 1025 28.08 4.50 -11.29
CA ALA A 1025 28.01 3.33 -12.15
C ALA A 1025 29.25 3.17 -13.03
N LYS A 1026 29.75 4.29 -13.57
CA LYS A 1026 30.99 4.30 -14.37
C LYS A 1026 32.20 3.75 -13.60
N LEU A 1027 32.37 4.13 -12.34
CA LEU A 1027 33.48 3.62 -11.54
C LEU A 1027 33.28 2.16 -11.16
N VAL A 1028 32.04 1.76 -10.86
CA VAL A 1028 31.68 0.36 -10.60
C VAL A 1028 32.01 -0.51 -11.82
N GLU A 1029 31.54 -0.15 -13.02
CA GLU A 1029 31.85 -0.86 -14.27
C GLU A 1029 33.35 -0.93 -14.56
N GLN A 1030 34.09 0.13 -14.22
CA GLN A 1030 35.53 0.19 -14.50
C GLN A 1030 36.38 -0.68 -13.56
N LYS A 1031 35.99 -0.77 -12.28
CA LYS A 1031 36.84 -1.28 -11.20
C LYS A 1031 36.34 -2.60 -10.61
N LEU A 1032 35.03 -2.82 -10.57
CA LEU A 1032 34.42 -3.98 -9.93
C LEU A 1032 34.30 -5.15 -10.91
N THR A 1033 34.74 -6.33 -10.48
CA THR A 1033 34.55 -7.59 -11.19
C THR A 1033 34.15 -8.71 -10.23
N PHE A 1034 33.53 -9.76 -10.76
CA PHE A 1034 33.27 -11.00 -10.05
C PHE A 1034 34.10 -12.14 -10.66
N PRO A 1035 35.33 -12.40 -10.16
CA PRO A 1035 36.11 -13.56 -10.58
C PRO A 1035 35.32 -14.86 -10.41
N THR A 1036 35.34 -15.72 -11.43
CA THR A 1036 34.61 -16.99 -11.42
C THR A 1036 35.13 -17.92 -10.32
N THR A 1037 34.20 -18.42 -9.52
CA THR A 1037 34.41 -19.45 -8.49
C THR A 1037 33.86 -20.80 -9.00
N THR A 1038 34.35 -21.90 -8.43
CA THR A 1038 33.97 -23.27 -8.82
C THR A 1038 33.09 -23.97 -7.78
N THR A 1039 33.15 -23.54 -6.52
CA THR A 1039 32.32 -24.07 -5.43
C THR A 1039 30.99 -23.32 -5.36
N PRO A 1040 29.83 -24.01 -5.43
CA PRO A 1040 28.52 -23.38 -5.19
C PRO A 1040 28.45 -22.79 -3.77
N GLY A 1041 27.79 -21.65 -3.63
CA GLY A 1041 27.69 -20.89 -2.39
C GLY A 1041 28.90 -20.00 -2.13
N VAL A 1042 29.73 -19.73 -3.15
CA VAL A 1042 30.94 -18.92 -3.02
C VAL A 1042 30.97 -17.79 -4.04
N ILE A 1043 30.95 -16.55 -3.57
CA ILE A 1043 31.04 -15.34 -4.40
C ILE A 1043 32.37 -14.64 -4.11
N ALA A 1044 33.12 -14.30 -5.15
CA ALA A 1044 34.30 -13.43 -5.06
C ALA A 1044 34.01 -12.09 -5.75
N MET A 1045 34.13 -10.98 -5.02
CA MET A 1045 34.00 -9.61 -5.52
C MET A 1045 35.35 -8.91 -5.44
N ASN A 1046 35.87 -8.40 -6.56
CA ASN A 1046 37.15 -7.70 -6.62
C ASN A 1046 36.95 -6.27 -7.12
N VAL A 1047 37.46 -5.29 -6.38
CA VAL A 1047 37.53 -3.88 -6.78
C VAL A 1047 39.00 -3.53 -7.02
N ASP A 1048 39.37 -3.31 -8.28
CA ASP A 1048 40.74 -2.98 -8.73
C ASP A 1048 40.92 -1.47 -8.86
N ASP A 1049 41.62 -0.85 -7.91
CA ASP A 1049 41.81 0.60 -7.89
C ASP A 1049 42.93 1.06 -8.84
N THR A 1050 43.73 0.12 -9.38
CA THR A 1050 44.77 0.44 -10.38
C THR A 1050 44.19 0.86 -11.75
N ARG A 1051 42.87 0.71 -11.92
CA ARG A 1051 42.14 1.07 -13.15
C ARG A 1051 41.43 2.40 -13.01
N GLY A 1052 41.69 3.33 -13.92
CA GLY A 1052 40.99 4.62 -13.93
C GLY A 1052 41.52 5.59 -12.89
N LYS A 1053 40.64 6.45 -12.37
CA LYS A 1053 41.00 7.41 -11.33
C LYS A 1053 41.23 6.65 -10.01
N ASP A 1054 42.35 6.92 -9.35
CA ASP A 1054 42.64 6.47 -7.99
C ASP A 1054 41.56 6.96 -7.00
N VAL A 1055 40.94 6.03 -6.26
CA VAL A 1055 39.85 6.30 -5.30
C VAL A 1055 40.35 6.18 -3.86
N ASP A 1056 41.29 5.27 -3.59
CA ASP A 1056 41.94 5.07 -2.30
C ASP A 1056 43.47 5.10 -2.42
N ARG A 1057 44.03 6.22 -2.00
CA ARG A 1057 45.48 6.49 -1.96
C ARG A 1057 46.35 5.45 -1.24
N ASN A 1058 45.80 4.50 -0.49
CA ASN A 1058 46.56 3.49 0.23
C ASN A 1058 46.39 2.07 -0.32
N LEU A 1059 45.37 1.84 -1.14
CA LEU A 1059 44.96 0.50 -1.57
C LEU A 1059 44.84 0.43 -3.09
N ASP A 1060 45.63 -0.44 -3.71
CA ASP A 1060 45.50 -0.76 -5.14
C ASP A 1060 44.27 -1.67 -5.42
N GLY A 1061 43.62 -2.21 -4.38
CA GLY A 1061 42.39 -2.97 -4.54
C GLY A 1061 41.89 -3.70 -3.29
N VAL A 1062 40.67 -4.22 -3.40
CA VAL A 1062 39.99 -5.02 -2.37
C VAL A 1062 39.39 -6.27 -3.01
N LEU A 1063 39.58 -7.42 -2.35
CA LEU A 1063 38.94 -8.69 -2.69
C LEU A 1063 38.06 -9.13 -1.51
N VAL A 1064 36.77 -9.31 -1.74
CA VAL A 1064 35.83 -9.89 -0.79
C VAL A 1064 35.44 -11.27 -1.27
N VAL A 1065 35.48 -12.26 -0.37
CA VAL A 1065 35.04 -13.61 -0.66
C VAL A 1065 33.98 -14.01 0.37
N PHE A 1066 32.78 -14.26 -0.12
CA PHE A 1066 31.65 -14.76 0.65
C PHE A 1066 31.60 -16.27 0.47
N ASN A 1067 31.79 -17.05 1.55
CA ASN A 1067 31.59 -18.49 1.54
C ASN A 1067 30.37 -18.82 2.42
N ALA A 1068 29.21 -19.03 1.80
CA ALA A 1068 27.96 -19.43 2.46
C ALA A 1068 27.88 -20.93 2.73
N GLY A 1069 28.79 -21.72 2.15
CA GLY A 1069 28.82 -23.16 2.30
C GLY A 1069 29.22 -23.64 3.70
N THR A 1070 28.93 -24.91 3.96
CA THR A 1070 29.23 -25.61 5.22
C THR A 1070 30.68 -26.10 5.33
N THR A 1071 31.48 -25.91 4.28
CA THR A 1071 32.87 -26.37 4.22
C THR A 1071 33.82 -25.24 3.81
N THR A 1072 35.11 -25.42 4.10
CA THR A 1072 36.16 -24.50 3.65
C THR A 1072 36.24 -24.53 2.11
N ALA A 1073 36.08 -23.38 1.48
CA ALA A 1073 36.24 -23.23 0.03
C ALA A 1073 37.69 -22.90 -0.33
N THR A 1074 38.18 -23.43 -1.45
CA THR A 1074 39.49 -23.07 -2.03
C THR A 1074 39.30 -22.73 -3.49
N GLU A 1075 39.43 -21.44 -3.83
CA GLU A 1075 39.13 -20.91 -5.16
C GLU A 1075 40.41 -20.40 -5.84
N THR A 1076 40.59 -20.73 -7.10
CA THR A 1076 41.71 -20.22 -7.91
C THR A 1076 41.23 -19.09 -8.82
N LEU A 1077 41.49 -17.86 -8.41
CA LEU A 1077 41.08 -16.65 -9.10
C LEU A 1077 42.18 -16.23 -10.08
N SER A 1078 42.27 -16.95 -11.21
CA SER A 1078 43.39 -16.84 -12.17
C SER A 1078 43.66 -15.40 -12.65
N ALA A 1079 42.62 -14.56 -12.75
CA ALA A 1079 42.75 -13.15 -13.13
C ALA A 1079 43.53 -12.29 -12.11
N LEU A 1080 43.69 -12.77 -10.88
CA LEU A 1080 44.36 -12.09 -9.77
C LEU A 1080 45.74 -12.71 -9.44
N GLN A 1081 46.21 -13.66 -10.25
CA GLN A 1081 47.53 -14.26 -10.09
C GLN A 1081 48.63 -13.17 -10.10
N GLY A 1082 49.58 -13.29 -9.17
CA GLY A 1082 50.67 -12.34 -8.96
C GLY A 1082 50.32 -11.13 -8.09
N LYS A 1083 49.05 -10.92 -7.74
CA LYS A 1083 48.63 -9.84 -6.84
C LYS A 1083 48.87 -10.23 -5.38
N GLY A 1084 49.45 -9.33 -4.59
CA GLY A 1084 49.85 -9.56 -3.20
C GLY A 1084 48.75 -9.28 -2.16
N TYR A 1085 47.54 -9.82 -2.35
CA TYR A 1085 46.45 -9.64 -1.39
C TYR A 1085 46.81 -10.20 -0.01
N VAL A 1086 46.39 -9.51 1.04
CA VAL A 1086 46.50 -9.96 2.43
C VAL A 1086 45.18 -9.75 3.15
N LEU A 1087 44.84 -10.61 4.10
CA LEU A 1087 43.67 -10.41 4.95
C LEU A 1087 43.70 -9.00 5.57
N SER A 1088 42.58 -8.29 5.49
CA SER A 1088 42.45 -6.92 5.98
C SER A 1088 42.95 -6.81 7.41
N THR A 1089 43.59 -5.68 7.75
CA THR A 1089 44.11 -5.47 9.10
C THR A 1089 43.00 -5.56 10.15
N LEU A 1090 41.77 -5.11 9.80
CA LEU A 1090 40.59 -5.21 10.67
C LEU A 1090 40.24 -6.66 11.02
N GLN A 1091 40.23 -7.58 10.05
CA GLN A 1091 39.94 -9.00 10.32
C GLN A 1091 41.12 -9.75 10.92
N ARG A 1092 42.35 -9.40 10.53
CA ARG A 1092 43.58 -9.99 11.10
C ARG A 1092 43.74 -9.66 12.60
N GLN A 1093 43.36 -8.45 13.00
CA GLN A 1093 43.44 -7.98 14.39
C GLN A 1093 42.13 -8.11 15.17
N GLY A 1094 40.99 -8.34 14.50
CA GLY A 1094 39.68 -8.52 15.13
C GLY A 1094 39.56 -9.82 15.92
N ASP A 1095 38.41 -10.09 16.52
CA ASP A 1095 38.27 -11.16 17.50
C ASP A 1095 37.87 -12.53 16.91
N ASP A 1096 37.33 -12.57 15.69
CA ASP A 1096 36.95 -13.84 15.05
C ASP A 1096 38.18 -14.70 14.69
N PRO A 1097 38.40 -15.86 15.34
CA PRO A 1097 39.51 -16.75 15.02
C PRO A 1097 39.30 -17.53 13.71
N VAL A 1098 38.06 -17.65 13.21
CA VAL A 1098 37.74 -18.40 11.99
C VAL A 1098 38.22 -17.65 10.77
N VAL A 1099 37.81 -16.38 10.57
CA VAL A 1099 38.22 -15.60 9.39
C VAL A 1099 39.74 -15.43 9.28
N LYS A 1100 40.46 -15.42 10.40
CA LYS A 1100 41.94 -15.39 10.45
C LYS A 1100 42.61 -16.60 9.81
N ARG A 1101 41.89 -17.70 9.62
CA ARG A 1101 42.39 -18.88 8.89
C ARG A 1101 42.36 -18.72 7.38
N THR A 1102 41.81 -17.60 6.88
CA THR A 1102 41.84 -17.28 5.45
C THR A 1102 43.29 -17.14 4.96
N THR A 1103 43.61 -17.77 3.83
CA THR A 1103 44.94 -17.68 3.20
C THR A 1103 44.85 -17.22 1.75
N TRP A 1104 45.96 -16.64 1.26
CA TRP A 1104 46.14 -16.21 -0.12
C TRP A 1104 47.51 -16.67 -0.64
N ASP A 1105 47.56 -17.42 -1.74
CA ASP A 1105 48.80 -17.71 -2.49
C ASP A 1105 48.85 -16.84 -3.74
N ALA A 1106 49.64 -15.77 -3.68
CA ALA A 1106 49.83 -14.85 -4.79
C ALA A 1106 50.41 -15.52 -6.05
N ARG A 1107 51.15 -16.63 -5.93
CA ARG A 1107 51.76 -17.28 -7.10
C ARG A 1107 50.74 -17.95 -7.99
N THR A 1108 49.65 -18.45 -7.40
CA THR A 1108 48.58 -19.15 -8.11
C THR A 1108 47.29 -18.32 -8.19
N GLY A 1109 47.16 -17.26 -7.39
CA GLY A 1109 45.90 -16.52 -7.24
C GLY A 1109 44.86 -17.31 -6.45
N THR A 1110 45.29 -18.19 -5.53
CA THR A 1110 44.40 -19.09 -4.80
C THR A 1110 44.05 -18.51 -3.43
N VAL A 1111 42.75 -18.44 -3.13
CA VAL A 1111 42.23 -18.06 -1.81
C VAL A 1111 41.60 -19.27 -1.14
N THR A 1112 41.84 -19.45 0.17
CA THR A 1112 41.15 -20.46 0.98
C THR A 1112 40.37 -19.75 2.08
N VAL A 1113 39.05 -19.95 2.13
CA VAL A 1113 38.13 -19.26 3.06
C VAL A 1113 37.32 -20.31 3.83
N PRO A 1114 37.30 -20.27 5.17
CA PRO A 1114 36.49 -21.19 5.98
C PRO A 1114 35.00 -21.13 5.66
N ALA A 1115 34.26 -22.17 6.07
CA ALA A 1115 32.80 -22.22 5.98
C ALA A 1115 32.13 -20.98 6.61
N ARG A 1116 30.97 -20.57 6.08
CA ARG A 1116 30.13 -19.48 6.61
C ARG A 1116 30.95 -18.24 7.02
N THR A 1117 31.76 -17.74 6.09
CA THR A 1117 32.74 -16.67 6.37
C THR A 1117 32.77 -15.66 5.24
N VAL A 1118 32.85 -14.39 5.61
CA VAL A 1118 33.15 -13.29 4.68
C VAL A 1118 34.57 -12.80 4.95
N ALA A 1119 35.46 -13.02 3.99
CA ALA A 1119 36.85 -12.59 4.08
C ALA A 1119 37.12 -11.39 3.19
N VAL A 1120 37.65 -10.31 3.76
CA VAL A 1120 38.08 -9.11 3.06
C VAL A 1120 39.60 -9.08 3.03
N LEU A 1121 40.17 -9.15 1.84
CA LEU A 1121 41.60 -9.01 1.58
C LEU A 1121 41.87 -7.67 0.89
N THR A 1122 42.98 -7.05 1.23
CA THR A 1122 43.40 -5.74 0.70
C THR A 1122 44.71 -5.88 -0.05
N LEU A 1123 44.86 -5.15 -1.15
CA LEU A 1123 46.11 -4.99 -1.88
C LEU A 1123 46.65 -3.59 -1.59
N ALA A 1124 47.79 -3.50 -0.93
CA ALA A 1124 48.42 -2.22 -0.61
C ALA A 1124 48.97 -1.54 -1.88
N GLU A 1125 48.96 -0.21 -1.89
CA GLU A 1125 49.56 0.59 -2.97
C GLU A 1125 51.01 0.14 -3.24
N SER A 1126 51.28 -0.23 -4.49
CA SER A 1126 52.62 -0.53 -4.96
C SER A 1126 53.41 0.76 -5.10
N ARG A 1127 54.12 1.17 -4.03
CA ARG A 1127 54.99 2.37 -4.04
C ARG A 1127 55.88 2.41 -5.28
N GLY A 1128 55.48 3.20 -6.26
CA GLY A 1128 56.30 3.61 -7.39
C GLY A 1128 57.46 4.45 -6.87
N HIS A 1129 58.66 3.93 -7.07
CA HIS A 1129 59.92 4.57 -6.76
C HIS A 1129 60.21 5.68 -7.79
N ASP A 1130 59.43 6.76 -7.81
CA ASP A 1130 59.79 7.97 -8.58
C ASP A 1130 60.68 8.89 -7.76
N GLY A 1131 61.85 8.35 -7.41
CA GLY A 1131 63.05 9.15 -7.22
C GLY A 1131 63.81 9.19 -8.54
N HIS A 1132 63.54 10.18 -9.41
CA HIS A 1132 64.57 10.96 -10.12
C HIS A 1132 64.01 11.97 -11.14
N GLY A 1133 64.43 13.23 -10.97
CA GLY A 1133 64.42 14.32 -11.97
C GLY A 1133 63.36 15.39 -11.66
N GLY A 1134 63.65 16.65 -11.32
CA GLY A 1134 64.84 17.48 -11.53
C GLY A 1134 64.36 18.86 -11.99
N HIS A 1135 64.80 19.91 -11.28
CA HIS A 1135 64.59 21.36 -11.54
C HIS A 1135 63.19 21.94 -11.25
N GLY A 1136 63.05 23.10 -10.62
CA GLY A 1136 64.02 24.10 -10.20
C GLY A 1136 63.33 25.18 -9.37
N GLY A 1137 64.11 25.81 -8.48
CA GLY A 1137 63.62 26.92 -7.68
C GLY A 1137 63.37 28.17 -8.51
N HIS A 1138 62.23 28.81 -8.26
CA HIS A 1138 61.98 30.25 -8.27
C HIS A 1138 60.76 30.42 -7.32
N GLY A 1139 60.75 31.25 -6.28
CA GLY A 1139 61.26 32.61 -6.23
C GLY A 1139 60.10 33.57 -6.46
N HIS A 1140 59.55 34.09 -5.35
CA HIS A 1140 58.79 35.33 -5.17
C HIS A 1140 57.26 35.38 -5.16
N ARG A 1141 56.80 35.90 -4.00
CA ARG A 1141 55.63 36.71 -3.63
C ARG A 1141 54.35 36.01 -3.23
#